data_AF-A0A3S3R229-F1
#
_entry.id   AF-A0A3S3R229-F1
#
_cell.length_a   1.000
_cell.length_b   1.000
_cell.length_c   1.000
_cell.angle_alpha   90.00
_cell.angle_beta   90.00
_cell.angle_gamma   90.00
#
_symmetry.space_group_name_H-M   'P 1'
#
loop_
_entity.id
_entity.type
_entity.pdbx_description
1 polymer ?
#
loop_
_entity_poly.entity_id
_entity_poly.type
_entity_poly.pdbx_seq_one_letter_code
_entity_poly.pdbx_strand_id
1 'polypeptide(L)'
;MGFMEQTSFLPMSHIEYCFYLAEVPLIPAEVQTNMMKMVAHILVVVLLSITSAVVYADDPSPLQDICVADLNSEVLVNGFVCKSVKEVTANDFFLSGFDKPSNTMNKVGFNVTNALVNQIPGLNTLGVSLVRLDFAPYGENPPHTHPRATEILTVLEGKLYVGFVLSNQNNNTLITKVLNKGDVFVFPIGLIHFQANIGHTPAVAISGFSSQNPGVITIANSVFGSNPPISDDILAKAFQVDKKVIDHLQAQFWQLIFIYTIYLKIMKMVAHFLVVVLFSIASSLVHAYDPSPLQDICVADLNSEVIVNGFVCKAIKEVKADDFFLSGFDKPSNTMNKVGFNVTNALVNQIPGLNTLGISLVRLDFAPYGENPPHTHPRATEILTVLEGTLYVGFVLSNQNNNTLITKVLNKGDVFVFPIGLIHFQANIGHTPAVAISGLSSQNPGVITIANSVFGSKPPISDDILAKAFQMDKKVIDHLQAQFWQLIFIYTIYLKIMKMVAHFLVVVLFSIASSLVHAYDPSPLQDICVADLKSEVIVNGFVCKAIKEVKANDFFLSGFDKPSNTMNKVGFNVTNALVNQIPGLNTLGISLVRLDFAPYGENPPHTHPRATEILTVLEGTLYVGFVLSNQNNNTLITKVLNKGDVFVFPIGLIHFQANIGHAPAVAISGLSSQNPGVITIANSVFGSKPPISDDILAKAFQVDKKVIDHLQAQFWVNA
;
A
#
# COMPACT_ATOMS: atom_id res chain seq x y z
N MET A 1 86.40 -0.39 42.54
CA MET A 1 87.71 -0.81 42.01
C MET A 1 88.31 -1.76 43.04
N GLY A 2 88.44 -3.05 42.71
CA GLY A 2 89.43 -3.96 43.29
C GLY A 2 89.12 -4.76 44.58
N PHE A 3 89.16 -6.10 44.39
CA PHE A 3 89.73 -7.16 45.25
C PHE A 3 88.94 -7.62 46.52
N MET A 4 88.46 -8.88 46.59
CA MET A 4 89.13 -10.19 46.91
C MET A 4 89.56 -10.26 48.40
N GLU A 5 89.44 -11.35 49.17
CA GLU A 5 89.07 -12.74 48.95
C GLU A 5 88.82 -13.41 50.33
N GLN A 6 87.79 -14.27 50.40
CA GLN A 6 87.74 -15.62 50.99
C GLN A 6 87.98 -15.99 52.48
N THR A 7 87.07 -16.91 52.88
CA THR A 7 87.11 -18.03 53.84
C THR A 7 86.46 -17.92 55.23
N SER A 8 85.44 -18.78 55.38
CA SER A 8 84.93 -19.52 56.56
C SER A 8 84.49 -18.74 57.80
N PHE A 9 83.22 -18.86 58.21
CA PHE A 9 82.73 -19.00 59.61
C PHE A 9 81.17 -19.01 59.65
N LEU A 10 80.58 -19.83 60.53
CA LEU A 10 79.21 -19.68 61.10
C LEU A 10 79.19 -18.53 62.14
N PRO A 11 78.07 -17.98 62.68
CA PRO A 11 76.63 -18.02 62.33
C PRO A 11 75.91 -16.62 62.42
N MET A 12 74.58 -16.63 62.25
CA MET A 12 73.55 -15.73 62.84
C MET A 12 73.13 -14.41 62.13
N SER A 13 71.80 -14.31 61.98
CA SER A 13 70.94 -13.16 61.65
C SER A 13 70.66 -12.82 60.18
N HIS A 14 69.36 -12.78 59.87
CA HIS A 14 68.67 -12.22 58.71
C HIS A 14 68.84 -12.85 57.30
N ILE A 15 67.67 -13.02 56.67
CA ILE A 15 67.36 -13.08 55.23
C ILE A 15 67.70 -14.38 54.49
N GLU A 16 66.67 -15.00 53.89
CA GLU A 16 66.77 -15.50 52.51
C GLU A 16 65.38 -15.75 51.90
N TYR A 17 65.20 -15.21 50.69
CA TYR A 17 64.26 -15.68 49.68
C TYR A 17 64.86 -16.92 49.03
N CYS A 18 64.12 -18.03 48.93
CA CYS A 18 64.08 -18.83 47.70
C CYS A 18 62.95 -19.87 47.70
N PHE A 19 62.30 -19.91 46.53
CA PHE A 19 61.23 -20.76 46.04
C PHE A 19 61.21 -22.21 46.56
N TYR A 20 60.05 -22.58 47.13
CA TYR A 20 59.55 -23.95 47.09
C TYR A 20 59.03 -24.24 45.68
N LEU A 21 59.60 -25.25 45.01
CA LEU A 21 58.96 -25.95 43.89
C LEU A 21 57.82 -26.79 44.47
N ALA A 22 56.58 -26.37 44.25
CA ALA A 22 55.41 -27.21 44.37
C ALA A 22 54.73 -27.28 43.00
N GLU A 23 54.57 -28.50 42.51
CA GLU A 23 53.91 -28.88 41.27
C GLU A 23 52.59 -28.12 41.08
N VAL A 24 52.48 -27.37 39.98
CA VAL A 24 51.19 -26.86 39.52
C VAL A 24 50.45 -28.05 38.90
N PRO A 25 49.30 -28.49 39.44
CA PRO A 25 48.52 -29.53 38.83
C PRO A 25 47.94 -28.98 37.52
N LEU A 26 48.37 -29.63 36.45
CA LEU A 26 47.71 -29.66 35.15
C LEU A 26 46.20 -29.68 35.34
N ILE A 27 45.52 -28.71 34.71
CA ILE A 27 44.07 -28.75 34.50
C ILE A 27 43.74 -30.16 33.95
N PRO A 28 42.81 -30.91 34.56
CA PRO A 28 42.50 -32.26 34.13
C PRO A 28 42.15 -32.28 32.64
N ALA A 29 42.71 -33.22 31.88
CA ALA A 29 42.51 -33.34 30.43
C ALA A 29 41.02 -33.37 30.03
N GLU A 30 40.14 -33.80 30.93
CA GLU A 30 38.68 -33.82 30.81
C GLU A 30 38.03 -32.42 30.80
N VAL A 31 38.62 -31.44 31.50
CA VAL A 31 38.12 -30.05 31.52
C VAL A 31 38.52 -29.31 30.23
N GLN A 32 39.70 -29.63 29.69
CA GLN A 32 40.19 -29.07 28.42
C GLN A 32 39.38 -29.57 27.21
N THR A 33 38.95 -30.85 27.22
CA THR A 33 38.11 -31.42 26.15
C THR A 33 36.70 -30.86 26.14
N ASN A 34 36.12 -30.55 27.30
CA ASN A 34 34.78 -29.97 27.41
C ASN A 34 34.77 -28.47 27.02
N MET A 35 35.83 -27.72 27.33
CA MET A 35 35.99 -26.34 26.86
C MET A 35 36.20 -26.26 25.34
N MET A 36 37.03 -27.13 24.74
CA MET A 36 37.21 -27.17 23.28
C MET A 36 35.95 -27.61 22.53
N LYS A 37 35.15 -28.53 23.10
CA LYS A 37 33.85 -28.89 22.53
C LYS A 37 32.85 -27.74 22.61
N MET A 38 32.82 -26.99 23.71
CA MET A 38 31.96 -25.82 23.86
C MET A 38 32.36 -24.70 22.89
N VAL A 39 33.67 -24.42 22.73
CA VAL A 39 34.15 -23.44 21.74
C VAL A 39 33.89 -23.91 20.32
N ALA A 40 34.05 -25.19 19.99
CA ALA A 40 33.72 -25.72 18.67
C ALA A 40 32.22 -25.70 18.38
N HIS A 41 31.35 -25.96 19.37
CA HIS A 41 29.90 -25.81 19.21
C HIS A 41 29.50 -24.35 19.06
N ILE A 42 30.12 -23.42 19.80
CA ILE A 42 29.91 -21.98 19.62
C ILE A 42 30.39 -21.55 18.23
N LEU A 43 31.55 -22.03 17.76
CA LEU A 43 32.06 -21.69 16.43
C LEU A 43 31.22 -22.29 15.30
N VAL A 44 30.67 -23.50 15.47
CA VAL A 44 29.75 -24.16 14.53
C VAL A 44 28.39 -23.47 14.52
N VAL A 45 27.88 -23.02 15.67
CA VAL A 45 26.65 -22.21 15.76
C VAL A 45 26.86 -20.82 15.15
N VAL A 46 28.04 -20.21 15.33
CA VAL A 46 28.41 -18.95 14.68
C VAL A 46 28.57 -19.15 13.16
N LEU A 47 29.21 -20.23 12.68
CA LEU A 47 29.31 -20.56 11.25
C LEU A 47 27.94 -20.91 10.62
N LEU A 48 27.07 -21.60 11.35
CA LEU A 48 25.68 -21.88 10.93
C LEU A 48 24.83 -20.60 10.91
N SER A 49 25.06 -19.65 11.83
CA SER A 49 24.40 -18.34 11.84
C SER A 49 24.88 -17.41 10.72
N ILE A 50 26.12 -17.61 10.23
CA ILE A 50 26.68 -16.87 9.08
C ILE A 50 26.26 -17.51 7.74
N THR A 51 25.80 -18.77 7.73
CA THR A 51 25.33 -19.49 6.52
C THR A 51 23.80 -19.62 6.42
N SER A 52 23.06 -19.20 7.44
CA SER A 52 21.61 -19.02 7.39
C SER A 52 21.26 -17.62 6.86
N ALA A 53 21.19 -17.51 5.54
CA ALA A 53 20.46 -16.48 4.79
C ALA A 53 20.76 -15.01 5.17
N VAL A 54 21.81 -14.44 4.57
CA VAL A 54 21.84 -12.99 4.33
C VAL A 54 20.88 -12.72 3.16
N VAL A 55 19.63 -12.39 3.48
CA VAL A 55 18.69 -11.83 2.51
C VAL A 55 18.74 -10.32 2.67
N TYR A 56 19.31 -9.64 1.67
CA TYR A 56 19.08 -8.22 1.47
C TYR A 56 17.74 -8.08 0.73
N ALA A 57 16.72 -7.65 1.46
CA ALA A 57 15.60 -6.94 0.84
C ALA A 57 15.92 -5.46 1.03
N ASP A 58 16.56 -4.90 0.02
CA ASP A 58 16.80 -3.46 -0.12
C ASP A 58 15.93 -3.00 -1.31
N ASP A 59 15.60 -1.71 -1.37
CA ASP A 59 15.24 -1.11 -2.66
C ASP A 59 16.30 -1.57 -3.69
N PRO A 60 15.97 -1.88 -4.96
CA PRO A 60 16.93 -2.45 -5.90
C PRO A 60 18.24 -1.68 -5.79
N SER A 61 19.32 -2.35 -5.36
CA SER A 61 20.59 -1.68 -5.07
C SER A 61 20.90 -0.79 -6.26
N PRO A 62 21.11 0.52 -6.05
CA PRO A 62 21.22 1.43 -7.16
C PRO A 62 22.39 0.94 -8.02
N LEU A 63 22.12 0.65 -9.30
CA LEU A 63 23.13 0.12 -10.24
C LEU A 63 24.29 1.11 -10.47
N GLN A 64 24.20 2.28 -9.84
CA GLN A 64 25.10 3.41 -9.83
C GLN A 64 25.14 3.96 -8.40
N ASP A 65 26.30 4.44 -7.94
CA ASP A 65 26.50 4.86 -6.54
C ASP A 65 25.54 5.97 -6.09
N ILE A 66 25.04 6.78 -7.03
CA ILE A 66 24.14 7.90 -6.78
C ILE A 66 23.10 8.02 -7.90
N CYS A 67 21.88 8.42 -7.55
CA CYS A 67 20.87 8.89 -8.51
C CYS A 67 20.41 10.27 -8.07
N VAL A 68 21.00 11.32 -8.65
CA VAL A 68 20.53 12.69 -8.40
C VAL A 68 19.33 12.96 -9.30
N ALA A 69 18.20 13.43 -8.75
CA ALA A 69 17.02 13.75 -9.55
C ALA A 69 17.34 14.77 -10.65
N ASP A 70 17.04 14.41 -11.90
CA ASP A 70 16.95 15.38 -12.98
C ASP A 70 15.56 16.04 -12.95
N LEU A 71 15.47 17.16 -12.23
CA LEU A 71 14.25 17.95 -12.10
C LEU A 71 13.79 18.57 -13.44
N ASN A 72 14.62 18.53 -14.48
CA ASN A 72 14.31 19.09 -15.80
C ASN A 72 13.86 18.04 -16.82
N SER A 73 13.93 16.75 -16.50
CA SER A 73 13.52 15.68 -17.40
C SER A 73 12.00 15.70 -17.64
N GLU A 74 11.59 15.53 -18.91
CA GLU A 74 10.18 15.30 -19.27
C GLU A 74 9.76 13.83 -19.10
N VAL A 75 10.72 12.91 -18.90
CA VAL A 75 10.49 11.49 -18.64
C VAL A 75 10.41 11.23 -17.13
N LEU A 76 9.34 10.57 -16.71
CA LEU A 76 9.10 10.17 -15.32
C LEU A 76 8.97 8.64 -15.22
N VAL A 77 9.62 8.06 -14.20
CA VAL A 77 9.63 6.61 -13.93
C VAL A 77 9.33 6.39 -12.45
N ASN A 78 8.06 6.55 -12.07
CA ASN A 78 7.65 6.54 -10.66
C ASN A 78 8.45 7.56 -9.80
N GLY A 79 8.68 8.76 -10.33
CA GLY A 79 9.56 9.80 -9.78
C GLY A 79 10.50 10.40 -10.83
N PHE A 80 11.65 10.92 -10.38
CA PHE A 80 12.64 11.55 -11.25
C PHE A 80 13.62 10.52 -11.81
N VAL A 81 13.95 10.64 -13.09
CA VAL A 81 15.13 9.97 -13.67
C VAL A 81 16.42 10.58 -13.09
N CYS A 82 17.54 9.85 -13.21
CA CYS A 82 18.82 10.29 -12.67
C CYS A 82 19.56 11.21 -13.65
N LYS A 83 20.21 12.26 -13.13
CA LYS A 83 21.24 13.02 -13.86
C LYS A 83 22.41 12.12 -14.25
N SER A 84 23.16 12.53 -15.28
CA SER A 84 24.46 11.97 -15.58
C SER A 84 25.44 12.22 -14.43
N VAL A 85 26.20 11.20 -14.00
CA VAL A 85 27.19 11.32 -12.91
C VAL A 85 28.21 12.45 -13.16
N LYS A 86 28.52 12.77 -14.42
CA LYS A 86 29.44 13.86 -14.79
C LYS A 86 28.90 15.25 -14.48
N GLU A 87 27.58 15.39 -14.33
CA GLU A 87 26.88 16.64 -14.04
C GLU A 87 26.57 16.79 -12.55
N VAL A 88 26.81 15.74 -11.76
CA VAL A 88 26.58 15.72 -10.32
C VAL A 88 27.68 16.48 -9.60
N THR A 89 27.28 17.33 -8.67
CA THR A 89 28.15 18.12 -7.81
C THR A 89 27.75 17.99 -6.35
N ALA A 90 28.61 18.41 -5.42
CA ALA A 90 28.28 18.44 -3.99
C ALA A 90 27.03 19.31 -3.69
N ASN A 91 26.74 20.31 -4.54
CA ASN A 91 25.56 21.16 -4.38
C ASN A 91 24.24 20.39 -4.57
N ASP A 92 24.25 19.24 -5.25
CA ASP A 92 23.05 18.40 -5.41
C ASP A 92 22.65 17.69 -4.11
N PHE A 93 23.56 17.58 -3.13
CA PHE A 93 23.37 16.90 -1.83
C PHE A 93 23.31 17.88 -0.65
N PHE A 94 23.21 19.18 -0.92
CA PHE A 94 23.41 20.21 0.09
C PHE A 94 22.27 21.23 0.09
N LEU A 95 21.77 21.55 1.29
CA LEU A 95 20.88 22.68 1.53
C LEU A 95 21.44 23.55 2.66
N SER A 96 21.53 24.86 2.42
CA SER A 96 21.95 25.83 3.44
C SER A 96 20.75 26.60 4.01
N GLY A 97 20.90 27.16 5.21
CA GLY A 97 19.89 28.00 5.84
C GLY A 97 18.75 27.26 6.53
N PHE A 98 18.88 25.95 6.74
CA PHE A 98 17.88 25.12 7.46
C PHE A 98 17.78 25.48 8.95
N ASP A 99 18.78 26.18 9.50
CA ASP A 99 18.79 26.76 10.84
C ASP A 99 17.92 28.02 10.96
N LYS A 100 17.49 28.62 9.84
CA LYS A 100 16.70 29.85 9.83
C LYS A 100 15.21 29.53 10.02
N PRO A 101 14.52 30.25 10.91
CA PRO A 101 13.09 30.08 11.09
C PRO A 101 12.33 30.54 9.84
N SER A 102 11.33 29.76 9.46
CA SER A 102 10.38 30.12 8.41
C SER A 102 9.36 31.16 8.90
N ASN A 103 8.75 31.91 7.97
CA ASN A 103 7.78 32.94 8.33
C ASN A 103 6.45 32.32 8.78
N THR A 104 6.13 32.45 10.07
CA THR A 104 4.90 31.97 10.69
C THR A 104 3.78 33.03 10.76
N MET A 105 3.97 34.20 10.16
CA MET A 105 2.96 35.26 10.07
C MET A 105 1.87 34.91 9.05
N ASN A 106 1.06 33.90 9.37
CA ASN A 106 -0.07 33.43 8.59
C ASN A 106 -1.20 32.96 9.53
N LYS A 107 -2.37 32.63 8.97
CA LYS A 107 -3.57 32.29 9.75
C LYS A 107 -3.37 31.10 10.70
N VAL A 108 -2.56 30.12 10.32
CA VAL A 108 -2.29 28.92 11.14
C VAL A 108 -1.09 29.08 12.07
N GLY A 109 -0.29 30.15 11.92
CA GLY A 109 0.86 30.41 12.78
C GLY A 109 1.97 29.38 12.61
N PHE A 110 2.08 28.74 11.46
CA PHE A 110 2.97 27.60 11.22
C PHE A 110 3.52 27.67 9.80
N ASN A 111 4.76 27.23 9.62
CA ASN A 111 5.36 27.10 8.30
C ASN A 111 6.43 26.00 8.29
N VAL A 112 6.76 25.53 7.09
CA VAL A 112 7.67 24.41 6.86
C VAL A 112 8.81 24.83 5.94
N THR A 113 10.04 24.53 6.35
CA THR A 113 11.20 24.57 5.48
C THR A 113 11.51 23.15 4.99
N ASN A 114 11.33 22.94 3.68
CA ASN A 114 11.48 21.63 3.05
C ASN A 114 12.95 21.31 2.72
N ALA A 115 13.39 20.10 3.08
CA ALA A 115 14.58 19.45 2.55
C ALA A 115 14.17 18.11 1.91
N LEU A 116 13.33 18.22 0.88
CA LEU A 116 12.83 17.11 0.06
C LEU A 116 13.66 16.99 -1.23
N VAL A 117 13.37 15.99 -2.07
CA VAL A 117 14.06 15.77 -3.36
C VAL A 117 14.09 17.00 -4.29
N ASN A 118 13.11 17.90 -4.20
CA ASN A 118 13.09 19.13 -5.00
C ASN A 118 14.09 20.19 -4.52
N GLN A 119 14.49 20.17 -3.25
CA GLN A 119 15.48 21.08 -2.68
C GLN A 119 16.87 20.44 -2.60
N ILE A 120 16.92 19.12 -2.41
CA ILE A 120 18.14 18.32 -2.38
C ILE A 120 17.96 17.19 -3.40
N PRO A 121 18.26 17.43 -4.68
CA PRO A 121 18.08 16.44 -5.76
C PRO A 121 18.79 15.10 -5.50
N GLY A 122 19.88 15.12 -4.72
CA GLY A 122 20.60 13.94 -4.28
C GLY A 122 19.83 13.01 -3.35
N LEU A 123 18.67 13.42 -2.81
CA LEU A 123 17.77 12.54 -2.06
C LEU A 123 16.99 11.56 -2.94
N ASN A 124 17.02 11.73 -4.27
CA ASN A 124 16.28 10.85 -5.17
C ASN A 124 16.72 9.39 -4.98
N THR A 125 15.75 8.48 -4.89
CA THR A 125 15.92 7.04 -4.60
C THR A 125 16.49 6.69 -3.21
N LEU A 126 16.79 7.66 -2.33
CA LEU A 126 17.36 7.38 -1.01
C LEU A 126 16.31 7.07 0.08
N GLY A 127 15.01 7.15 -0.23
CA GLY A 127 13.96 6.78 0.70
C GLY A 127 13.85 7.69 1.93
N VAL A 128 14.50 8.85 1.93
CA VAL A 128 14.55 9.75 3.08
C VAL A 128 14.41 11.22 2.70
N SER A 129 13.76 11.98 3.57
CA SER A 129 13.78 13.44 3.53
C SER A 129 13.62 14.04 4.92
N LEU A 130 13.84 15.35 5.01
CA LEU A 130 13.78 16.09 6.26
C LEU A 130 12.96 17.37 6.06
N VAL A 131 12.26 17.81 7.09
CA VAL A 131 11.67 19.15 7.13
C VAL A 131 11.92 19.78 8.49
N ARG A 132 12.02 21.11 8.48
CA ARG A 132 11.98 21.91 9.69
C ARG A 132 10.59 22.53 9.81
N LEU A 133 10.06 22.47 11.01
CA LEU A 133 8.74 22.94 11.40
C LEU A 133 8.90 24.11 12.37
N ASP A 134 8.42 25.29 12.00
CA ASP A 134 8.41 26.45 12.89
C ASP A 134 6.96 26.81 13.24
N PHE A 135 6.69 26.97 14.54
CA PHE A 135 5.39 27.32 15.08
C PHE A 135 5.50 28.63 15.86
N ALA A 136 4.66 29.61 15.53
CA ALA A 136 4.39 30.75 16.40
C ALA A 136 3.78 30.27 17.73
N PRO A 137 3.70 31.11 18.78
CA PRO A 137 2.87 30.82 19.94
C PRO A 137 1.45 30.44 19.49
N TYR A 138 0.95 29.30 19.95
CA TYR A 138 -0.34 28.73 19.53
C TYR A 138 -0.46 28.37 18.04
N GLY A 139 0.65 28.34 17.29
CA GLY A 139 0.71 27.91 15.89
C GLY A 139 0.40 26.43 15.74
N GLU A 140 -0.15 26.03 14.59
CA GLU A 140 -0.48 24.62 14.32
C GLU A 140 -0.16 24.22 12.89
N ASN A 141 0.28 22.97 12.73
CA ASN A 141 0.18 22.23 11.50
C ASN A 141 -1.17 21.51 11.50
N PRO A 142 -2.14 21.96 10.68
CA PRO A 142 -3.50 21.42 10.67
C PRO A 142 -3.54 19.91 10.42
N PRO A 143 -4.67 19.23 10.70
CA PRO A 143 -4.84 17.83 10.33
C PRO A 143 -4.46 17.55 8.87
N HIS A 144 -3.51 16.65 8.68
CA HIS A 144 -2.97 16.26 7.38
C HIS A 144 -2.54 14.78 7.38
N THR A 145 -2.16 14.28 6.21
CA THR A 145 -1.58 12.94 6.05
C THR A 145 -0.48 12.95 5.00
N HIS A 146 0.45 12.00 5.13
CA HIS A 146 1.52 11.74 4.19
C HIS A 146 1.24 10.37 3.52
N PRO A 147 0.81 10.34 2.24
CA PRO A 147 0.44 9.09 1.58
C PRO A 147 1.63 8.17 1.31
N ARG A 148 2.86 8.69 1.37
CA ARG A 148 4.08 7.96 0.96
C ARG A 148 5.14 7.82 2.04
N ALA A 149 4.91 8.34 3.25
CA ALA A 149 5.92 8.25 4.29
C ALA A 149 5.34 8.15 5.71
N THR A 150 6.05 7.41 6.55
CA THR A 150 6.00 7.58 8.00
C THR A 150 6.81 8.83 8.37
N GLU A 151 6.31 9.62 9.30
CA GLU A 151 7.00 10.79 9.85
C GLU A 151 7.55 10.47 11.24
N ILE A 152 8.80 10.84 11.52
CA ILE A 152 9.37 10.90 12.86
C ILE A 152 9.73 12.34 13.21
N LEU A 153 9.12 12.88 14.25
CA LEU A 153 9.25 14.27 14.67
C LEU A 153 10.05 14.38 15.96
N THR A 154 11.02 15.30 16.01
CA THR A 154 11.82 15.65 17.18
C THR A 154 11.62 17.12 17.54
N VAL A 155 11.23 17.42 18.78
CA VAL A 155 11.06 18.80 19.25
C VAL A 155 12.41 19.41 19.62
N LEU A 156 12.80 20.49 18.97
CA LEU A 156 14.03 21.22 19.28
C LEU A 156 13.81 22.32 20.32
N GLU A 157 12.66 23.00 20.26
CA GLU A 157 12.30 24.11 21.15
C GLU A 157 10.78 24.17 21.38
N GLY A 158 10.37 24.71 22.52
CA GLY A 158 8.96 24.88 22.87
C GLY A 158 8.27 23.58 23.30
N LYS A 159 6.95 23.54 23.11
CA LYS A 159 6.07 22.46 23.58
C LYS A 159 4.97 22.20 22.56
N LEU A 160 4.91 20.97 22.04
CA LEU A 160 3.94 20.58 21.02
C LEU A 160 2.93 19.57 21.58
N TYR A 161 1.65 19.80 21.33
CA TYR A 161 0.62 18.79 21.42
C TYR A 161 0.46 18.14 20.06
N VAL A 162 0.67 16.83 19.99
CA VAL A 162 0.64 16.08 18.73
C VAL A 162 -0.31 14.89 18.85
N GLY A 163 -0.80 14.41 17.71
CA GLY A 163 -1.53 13.14 17.67
C GLY A 163 -1.90 12.68 16.28
N PHE A 164 -2.30 11.41 16.19
CA PHE A 164 -2.85 10.79 14.98
C PHE A 164 -4.09 9.96 15.28
N VAL A 165 -4.93 9.75 14.27
CA VAL A 165 -6.20 9.03 14.37
C VAL A 165 -6.07 7.67 13.69
N LEU A 166 -6.40 6.59 14.41
CA LEU A 166 -6.47 5.25 13.83
C LEU A 166 -7.65 5.13 12.85
N SER A 167 -7.56 4.21 11.89
CA SER A 167 -8.63 3.99 10.89
C SER A 167 -9.98 3.60 11.50
N ASN A 168 -11.07 3.65 10.71
CA ASN A 168 -12.44 3.32 11.14
C ASN A 168 -12.56 1.94 11.82
N GLN A 169 -11.79 0.95 11.36
CA GLN A 169 -11.74 -0.39 11.95
C GLN A 169 -11.34 -0.38 13.43
N ASN A 170 -10.63 0.66 13.88
CA ASN A 170 -10.19 0.90 15.25
C ASN A 170 -10.92 2.10 15.89
N ASN A 171 -12.19 2.31 15.53
CA ASN A 171 -13.09 3.30 16.12
C ASN A 171 -12.61 4.75 16.06
N ASN A 172 -11.80 5.13 15.06
CA ASN A 172 -11.25 6.48 14.94
C ASN A 172 -10.52 6.94 16.22
N THR A 173 -9.83 6.01 16.88
CA THR A 173 -9.19 6.29 18.17
C THR A 173 -8.04 7.28 17.98
N LEU A 174 -8.06 8.37 18.74
CA LEU A 174 -7.03 9.40 18.75
C LEU A 174 -5.90 9.01 19.70
N ILE A 175 -4.68 8.92 19.17
CA ILE A 175 -3.45 8.69 19.92
C ILE A 175 -2.69 10.01 20.02
N THR A 176 -2.50 10.54 21.23
CA THR A 176 -1.94 11.88 21.44
C THR A 176 -0.87 11.93 22.52
N LYS A 177 0.02 12.90 22.41
CA LYS A 177 1.01 13.21 23.44
C LYS A 177 1.35 14.71 23.44
N VAL A 178 1.70 15.22 24.61
CA VAL A 178 2.36 16.51 24.76
C VAL A 178 3.87 16.27 24.81
N LEU A 179 4.59 16.83 23.85
CA LEU A 179 6.03 16.76 23.67
C LEU A 179 6.70 18.05 24.18
N ASN A 180 7.81 17.89 24.87
CA ASN A 180 8.73 18.96 25.27
C ASN A 180 10.00 18.89 24.42
N LYS A 181 10.85 19.92 24.53
CA LYS A 181 12.19 19.91 23.92
C LYS A 181 12.93 18.59 24.21
N GLY A 182 13.42 17.95 23.14
CA GLY A 182 14.13 16.68 23.16
C GLY A 182 13.24 15.45 22.95
N ASP A 183 11.91 15.59 23.06
CA ASP A 183 10.99 14.47 22.85
C ASP A 183 10.83 14.14 21.37
N VAL A 184 10.58 12.85 21.09
CA VAL A 184 10.38 12.28 19.74
C VAL A 184 9.01 11.61 19.66
N PHE A 185 8.35 11.72 18.51
CA PHE A 185 7.06 11.07 18.25
C PHE A 185 6.97 10.60 16.80
N VAL A 186 6.30 9.47 16.55
CA VAL A 186 6.20 8.85 15.22
C VAL A 186 4.74 8.88 14.76
N PHE A 187 4.52 9.31 13.52
CA PHE A 187 3.23 9.30 12.83
C PHE A 187 3.26 8.25 11.71
N PRO A 188 2.47 7.16 11.81
CA PRO A 188 2.43 6.13 10.78
C PRO A 188 1.95 6.65 9.43
N ILE A 189 2.53 6.12 8.35
CA ILE A 189 2.15 6.42 6.96
C ILE A 189 0.62 6.38 6.74
N GLY A 190 0.10 7.38 6.02
CA GLY A 190 -1.30 7.44 5.61
C GLY A 190 -2.32 7.78 6.71
N LEU A 191 -1.94 7.88 7.98
CA LEU A 191 -2.87 8.27 9.06
C LEU A 191 -3.01 9.79 9.18
N ILE A 192 -4.23 10.26 9.46
CA ILE A 192 -4.51 11.68 9.72
C ILE A 192 -3.85 12.06 11.05
N HIS A 193 -3.02 13.10 11.04
CA HIS A 193 -2.31 13.59 12.22
C HIS A 193 -2.14 15.11 12.21
N PHE A 194 -1.74 15.66 13.36
CA PHE A 194 -1.56 17.11 13.56
C PHE A 194 -0.44 17.39 14.56
N GLN A 195 0.07 18.62 14.53
CA GLN A 195 0.96 19.17 15.54
C GLN A 195 0.53 20.59 15.91
N ALA A 196 0.40 20.90 17.20
CA ALA A 196 0.00 22.22 17.68
C ALA A 196 0.94 22.70 18.77
N ASN A 197 1.48 23.90 18.65
CA ASN A 197 2.21 24.55 19.73
C ASN A 197 1.20 25.00 20.79
N ILE A 198 1.33 24.48 22.01
CA ILE A 198 0.45 24.87 23.13
C ILE A 198 1.14 25.82 24.12
N GLY A 199 2.37 26.25 23.79
CA GLY A 199 3.16 27.19 24.57
C GLY A 199 2.93 28.65 24.19
N HIS A 200 3.30 29.54 25.11
CA HIS A 200 3.30 31.00 24.91
C HIS A 200 4.51 31.51 24.12
N THR A 201 5.49 30.65 23.85
CA THR A 201 6.68 30.94 23.06
C THR A 201 6.63 30.18 21.74
N PRO A 202 7.38 30.60 20.72
CA PRO A 202 7.57 29.79 19.52
C PRO A 202 8.06 28.37 19.84
N ALA A 203 7.74 27.42 18.97
CA ALA A 203 8.24 26.06 19.01
C ALA A 203 8.89 25.70 17.68
N VAL A 204 9.93 24.86 17.74
CA VAL A 204 10.66 24.39 16.56
C VAL A 204 10.77 22.87 16.65
N ALA A 205 10.51 22.19 15.55
CA ALA A 205 10.73 20.75 15.44
C ALA A 205 11.40 20.40 14.10
N ILE A 206 12.02 19.23 14.05
CA ILE A 206 12.50 18.62 12.81
C ILE A 206 11.76 17.31 12.64
N SER A 207 11.29 17.06 11.42
CA SER A 207 10.70 15.78 11.07
C SER A 207 11.47 15.10 9.94
N GLY A 208 11.80 13.84 10.14
CA GLY A 208 12.32 12.95 9.10
C GLY A 208 11.20 12.10 8.51
N PHE A 209 11.31 11.78 7.22
CA PHE A 209 10.34 10.96 6.52
C PHE A 209 11.00 9.74 5.90
N SER A 210 10.31 8.61 5.89
CA SER A 210 10.69 7.39 5.17
C SER A 210 10.40 7.48 3.65
N SER A 211 10.51 8.67 3.06
CA SER A 211 10.47 8.89 1.61
C SER A 211 11.14 10.22 1.27
N GLN A 212 11.81 10.28 0.13
CA GLN A 212 12.36 11.51 -0.44
C GLN A 212 11.30 12.51 -0.92
N ASN A 213 10.06 12.02 -1.12
CA ASN A 213 8.89 12.84 -1.38
C ASN A 213 7.69 12.27 -0.62
N PRO A 214 7.43 12.67 0.64
CA PRO A 214 6.39 12.08 1.47
C PRO A 214 4.96 12.37 0.96
N GLY A 215 4.79 13.43 0.15
CA GLY A 215 3.48 13.99 -0.21
C GLY A 215 2.78 14.60 0.99
N VAL A 216 1.91 15.59 0.80
CA VAL A 216 1.13 16.19 1.91
C VAL A 216 -0.29 16.38 1.43
N ILE A 217 -1.25 15.88 2.20
CA ILE A 217 -2.68 16.11 2.00
C ILE A 217 -3.20 16.81 3.25
N THR A 218 -3.43 18.12 3.17
CA THR A 218 -4.03 18.88 4.27
C THR A 218 -5.54 18.75 4.21
N ILE A 219 -6.15 18.14 5.23
CA ILE A 219 -7.53 17.66 5.16
C ILE A 219 -8.52 18.78 4.83
N ALA A 220 -8.46 19.91 5.53
CA ALA A 220 -9.39 21.02 5.30
C ALA A 220 -9.25 21.60 3.87
N ASN A 221 -8.02 21.80 3.41
CA ASN A 221 -7.73 22.37 2.10
C ASN A 221 -8.11 21.41 0.96
N SER A 222 -7.82 20.12 1.11
CA SER A 222 -8.15 19.13 0.08
C SER A 222 -9.66 18.84 -0.01
N VAL A 223 -10.42 18.99 1.08
CA VAL A 223 -11.88 18.75 1.07
C VAL A 223 -12.68 20.00 0.70
N PHE A 224 -12.33 21.17 1.26
CA PHE A 224 -13.11 22.41 1.08
C PHE A 224 -12.48 23.39 0.09
N GLY A 225 -11.21 23.21 -0.26
CA GLY A 225 -10.45 24.03 -1.22
C GLY A 225 -9.99 23.26 -2.47
N SER A 226 -10.52 22.07 -2.74
CA SER A 226 -10.20 21.31 -3.96
C SER A 226 -10.52 22.11 -5.22
N ASN A 227 -9.79 22.01 -6.32
CA ASN A 227 -10.14 22.75 -7.55
C ASN A 227 -10.39 21.81 -8.75
N PRO A 228 -11.61 21.77 -9.34
CA PRO A 228 -12.85 22.46 -8.94
C PRO A 228 -13.40 22.02 -7.56
N PRO A 229 -14.36 22.76 -6.95
CA PRO A 229 -14.91 22.39 -5.64
C PRO A 229 -15.69 21.07 -5.71
N ILE A 230 -15.57 20.24 -4.67
CA ILE A 230 -16.53 19.17 -4.43
C ILE A 230 -17.91 19.80 -4.19
N SER A 231 -18.97 19.20 -4.73
CA SER A 231 -20.35 19.69 -4.55
C SER A 231 -20.70 19.87 -3.07
N ASP A 232 -21.28 21.03 -2.77
CA ASP A 232 -21.78 21.40 -1.45
C ASP A 232 -22.87 20.45 -0.94
N ASP A 233 -23.71 19.88 -1.82
CA ASP A 233 -24.69 18.84 -1.49
C ASP A 233 -24.04 17.60 -0.88
N ILE A 234 -22.94 17.15 -1.49
CA ILE A 234 -22.18 15.96 -1.07
C ILE A 234 -21.49 16.26 0.26
N LEU A 235 -20.83 17.42 0.37
CA LEU A 235 -20.16 17.79 1.61
C LEU A 235 -21.17 18.04 2.75
N ALA A 236 -22.33 18.63 2.48
CA ALA A 236 -23.36 18.91 3.49
C ALA A 236 -23.87 17.61 4.09
N LYS A 237 -24.12 16.61 3.23
CA LYS A 237 -24.54 15.29 3.66
C LYS A 237 -23.41 14.54 4.39
N ALA A 238 -22.17 14.63 3.91
CA ALA A 238 -21.03 13.94 4.48
C ALA A 238 -20.68 14.43 5.89
N PHE A 239 -20.72 15.76 6.06
CA PHE A 239 -20.47 16.42 7.35
C PHE A 239 -21.75 16.54 8.21
N GLN A 240 -22.90 16.11 7.69
CA GLN A 240 -24.22 16.13 8.36
C GLN A 240 -24.62 17.54 8.83
N VAL A 241 -24.37 18.54 7.98
CA VAL A 241 -24.66 19.96 8.25
C VAL A 241 -25.41 20.58 7.08
N ASP A 242 -25.97 21.78 7.29
CA ASP A 242 -26.60 22.54 6.22
C ASP A 242 -25.58 23.01 5.18
N LYS A 243 -26.02 23.14 3.91
CA LYS A 243 -25.19 23.69 2.82
C LYS A 243 -24.56 25.04 3.15
N LYS A 244 -25.24 25.90 3.91
CA LYS A 244 -24.69 27.20 4.34
C LYS A 244 -23.40 27.06 5.17
N VAL A 245 -23.27 25.99 5.95
CA VAL A 245 -22.04 25.70 6.71
C VAL A 245 -20.93 25.29 5.75
N ILE A 246 -21.25 24.48 4.74
CA ILE A 246 -20.32 24.08 3.68
C ILE A 246 -19.90 25.26 2.83
N ASP A 247 -20.83 26.11 2.39
CA ASP A 247 -20.54 27.33 1.63
C ASP A 247 -19.58 28.22 2.42
N HIS A 248 -19.82 28.33 3.74
CA HIS A 248 -18.96 29.10 4.62
C HIS A 248 -17.56 28.47 4.77
N LEU A 249 -17.48 27.13 4.89
CA LEU A 249 -16.23 26.37 4.90
C LEU A 249 -15.45 26.55 3.60
N GLN A 250 -16.07 26.32 2.46
CA GLN A 250 -15.46 26.50 1.14
C GLN A 250 -14.98 27.95 0.97
N ALA A 251 -15.81 28.96 1.29
CA ALA A 251 -15.43 30.36 1.15
C ALA A 251 -14.11 30.74 1.86
N GLN A 252 -13.70 30.04 2.92
CA GLN A 252 -12.41 30.28 3.58
C GLN A 252 -11.19 29.96 2.71
N PHE A 253 -11.32 29.00 1.79
CA PHE A 253 -10.20 28.47 0.99
C PHE A 253 -10.14 29.03 -0.44
N TRP A 254 -11.24 29.56 -0.97
CA TRP A 254 -11.34 30.01 -2.36
C TRP A 254 -11.00 31.50 -2.62
N GLN A 255 -10.83 32.32 -1.58
CA GLN A 255 -10.58 33.77 -1.73
C GLN A 255 -9.20 34.15 -2.30
N LEU A 256 -8.26 33.21 -2.45
CA LEU A 256 -6.87 33.49 -2.85
C LEU A 256 -6.52 33.18 -4.32
N ILE A 257 -7.41 32.52 -5.07
CA ILE A 257 -7.08 31.94 -6.40
C ILE A 257 -7.05 32.99 -7.54
N PHE A 258 -7.55 34.21 -7.33
CA PHE A 258 -7.61 35.23 -8.38
C PHE A 258 -6.28 35.94 -8.74
N ILE A 259 -5.20 35.73 -7.96
CA ILE A 259 -3.95 36.49 -8.12
C ILE A 259 -2.82 35.67 -8.80
N TYR A 260 -2.89 34.35 -8.82
CA TYR A 260 -1.73 33.51 -9.20
C TYR A 260 -1.64 33.16 -10.71
N THR A 261 -2.72 33.33 -11.47
CA THR A 261 -2.83 32.81 -12.85
C THR A 261 -2.09 33.63 -13.92
N ILE A 262 -1.42 34.74 -13.57
CA ILE A 262 -0.75 35.63 -14.53
C ILE A 262 0.78 35.42 -14.61
N TYR A 263 1.42 34.74 -13.64
CA TYR A 263 2.88 34.79 -13.51
C TYR A 263 3.67 33.69 -14.25
N LEU A 264 3.04 32.61 -14.70
CA LEU A 264 3.74 31.37 -15.14
C LEU A 264 3.83 31.17 -16.67
N LYS A 265 3.83 32.26 -17.46
CA LYS A 265 3.79 32.18 -18.94
C LYS A 265 5.07 32.60 -19.66
N ILE A 266 6.20 32.79 -18.98
CA ILE A 266 7.45 33.23 -19.63
C ILE A 266 8.60 32.34 -19.13
N MET A 267 9.09 31.44 -20.01
CA MET A 267 10.43 30.84 -20.11
C MET A 267 10.38 29.34 -20.47
N LYS A 268 10.40 29.04 -21.77
CA LYS A 268 10.82 27.76 -22.37
C LYS A 268 11.73 28.06 -23.57
N MET A 269 12.57 27.08 -23.95
CA MET A 269 13.50 26.95 -25.11
C MET A 269 15.00 27.07 -24.71
N VAL A 270 15.97 26.20 -25.05
CA VAL A 270 16.29 25.25 -26.17
C VAL A 270 17.35 24.23 -25.60
N ALA A 271 17.26 22.90 -25.61
CA ALA A 271 17.36 21.84 -26.65
C ALA A 271 18.75 21.53 -27.30
N HIS A 272 19.27 20.31 -26.98
CA HIS A 272 19.97 19.28 -27.81
C HIS A 272 21.49 19.32 -28.13
N PHE A 273 22.20 18.21 -27.81
CA PHE A 273 22.86 17.25 -28.76
C PHE A 273 23.52 16.04 -28.03
N LEU A 274 22.92 14.83 -28.13
CA LEU A 274 23.37 13.59 -28.82
C LEU A 274 24.61 12.86 -28.20
N VAL A 275 24.48 11.71 -27.51
CA VAL A 275 24.10 10.32 -27.93
C VAL A 275 25.28 9.52 -28.52
N VAL A 276 25.39 8.27 -28.07
CA VAL A 276 26.28 7.17 -28.53
C VAL A 276 27.74 7.39 -28.11
N VAL A 277 28.34 6.51 -27.30
CA VAL A 277 29.19 5.42 -27.81
C VAL A 277 29.66 4.58 -26.61
N LEU A 278 29.41 3.27 -26.69
CA LEU A 278 30.02 2.15 -25.95
C LEU A 278 29.52 1.94 -24.51
N PHE A 279 28.47 1.15 -24.26
CA PHE A 279 28.33 -0.29 -24.57
C PHE A 279 29.50 -1.15 -24.04
N SER A 280 29.19 -1.85 -22.93
CA SER A 280 29.51 -3.27 -22.63
C SER A 280 30.91 -3.57 -22.04
N ILE A 281 31.17 -4.42 -21.03
CA ILE A 281 30.59 -5.66 -20.44
C ILE A 281 31.17 -5.70 -18.98
N ALA A 282 30.53 -6.05 -17.86
CA ALA A 282 30.21 -7.42 -17.43
C ALA A 282 29.48 -7.46 -16.05
N SER A 283 28.22 -7.92 -16.07
CA SER A 283 27.55 -8.86 -15.13
C SER A 283 27.69 -8.73 -13.59
N SER A 284 26.57 -8.40 -12.93
CA SER A 284 25.68 -9.44 -12.35
C SER A 284 24.22 -8.93 -12.32
N LEU A 285 23.32 -9.76 -12.86
CA LEU A 285 21.87 -9.52 -12.92
C LEU A 285 21.26 -9.93 -11.58
N VAL A 286 20.43 -9.06 -10.97
CA VAL A 286 19.52 -9.46 -9.89
C VAL A 286 18.19 -8.74 -10.06
N HIS A 287 17.11 -9.53 -10.10
CA HIS A 287 15.71 -9.10 -10.19
C HIS A 287 15.10 -9.02 -8.79
N ALA A 288 14.36 -7.94 -8.50
CA ALA A 288 13.47 -7.87 -7.34
C ALA A 288 12.08 -8.37 -7.72
N TYR A 289 11.55 -9.34 -6.97
CA TYR A 289 10.17 -9.80 -6.96
C TYR A 289 9.74 -9.86 -5.49
N ASP A 290 8.46 -9.66 -5.19
CA ASP A 290 7.88 -10.02 -3.88
C ASP A 290 8.42 -11.39 -3.45
N PRO A 291 8.71 -11.66 -2.16
CA PRO A 291 9.18 -12.99 -1.78
C PRO A 291 8.18 -14.03 -2.31
N SER A 292 8.65 -14.90 -3.20
CA SER A 292 7.81 -15.95 -3.76
C SER A 292 7.20 -16.72 -2.59
N PRO A 293 5.88 -16.97 -2.62
CA PRO A 293 5.21 -17.62 -1.50
C PRO A 293 5.91 -18.95 -1.19
N LEU A 294 6.34 -19.15 0.06
CA LEU A 294 7.06 -20.37 0.49
C LEU A 294 6.19 -21.63 0.46
N GLN A 295 4.88 -21.45 0.27
CA GLN A 295 3.85 -22.47 0.20
C GLN A 295 2.74 -21.97 -0.73
N ASP A 296 2.03 -22.88 -1.40
CA ASP A 296 1.03 -22.53 -2.43
C ASP A 296 -0.05 -21.55 -1.95
N ILE A 297 -0.48 -21.67 -0.69
CA ILE A 297 -1.56 -20.89 -0.09
C ILE A 297 -1.33 -20.64 1.40
N CYS A 298 -1.83 -19.51 1.91
CA CYS A 298 -1.88 -19.20 3.34
C CYS A 298 -3.30 -18.79 3.71
N VAL A 299 -4.09 -19.69 4.30
CA VAL A 299 -5.44 -19.34 4.80
C VAL A 299 -5.32 -18.75 6.20
N ALA A 300 -5.90 -17.57 6.45
CA ALA A 300 -5.87 -16.93 7.77
C ALA A 300 -6.46 -17.84 8.86
N ASP A 301 -5.70 -18.04 9.94
CA ASP A 301 -6.27 -18.49 11.21
C ASP A 301 -6.76 -17.29 12.01
N LEU A 302 -8.07 -17.04 11.92
CA LEU A 302 -8.72 -15.92 12.61
C LEU A 302 -8.81 -16.12 14.14
N ASN A 303 -8.52 -17.32 14.66
CA ASN A 303 -8.56 -17.62 16.09
C ASN A 303 -7.18 -17.55 16.76
N SER A 304 -6.11 -17.38 15.99
CA SER A 304 -4.76 -17.26 16.52
C SER A 304 -4.57 -15.94 17.27
N GLU A 305 -3.99 -16.01 18.47
CA GLU A 305 -3.55 -14.82 19.22
C GLU A 305 -2.24 -14.23 18.67
N VAL A 306 -1.52 -14.97 17.82
CA VAL A 306 -0.29 -14.52 17.15
C VAL A 306 -0.63 -13.78 15.86
N ILE A 307 -0.11 -12.56 15.71
CA ILE A 307 -0.31 -11.67 14.55
C ILE A 307 1.07 -11.35 13.94
N VAL A 308 1.20 -11.48 12.61
CA VAL A 308 2.44 -11.20 11.88
C VAL A 308 2.12 -10.38 10.62
N ASN A 309 1.97 -9.06 10.77
CA ASN A 309 1.56 -8.16 9.68
C ASN A 309 0.31 -8.66 8.90
N GLY A 310 -0.67 -9.20 9.63
CA GLY A 310 -1.78 -9.97 9.08
C GLY A 310 -2.07 -11.19 9.97
N PHE A 311 -2.59 -12.26 9.38
CA PHE A 311 -2.92 -13.49 10.10
C PHE A 311 -1.87 -14.57 9.85
N VAL A 312 -1.63 -15.44 10.85
CA VAL A 312 -0.87 -16.68 10.64
C VAL A 312 -1.67 -17.66 9.76
N CYS A 313 -0.97 -18.61 9.14
CA CYS A 313 -1.59 -19.58 8.23
C CYS A 313 -2.12 -20.82 8.97
N LYS A 314 -3.31 -21.30 8.59
CA LYS A 314 -3.78 -22.65 8.93
C LYS A 314 -2.85 -23.72 8.34
N ALA A 315 -2.85 -24.91 8.92
CA ALA A 315 -2.19 -26.07 8.32
C ALA A 315 -2.87 -26.45 6.99
N ILE A 316 -2.10 -26.76 5.94
CA ILE A 316 -2.62 -27.08 4.59
C ILE A 316 -3.70 -28.18 4.62
N LYS A 317 -3.53 -29.20 5.46
CA LYS A 317 -4.49 -30.32 5.62
C LYS A 317 -5.87 -29.90 6.14
N GLU A 318 -6.00 -28.70 6.71
CA GLU A 318 -7.24 -28.15 7.26
C GLU A 318 -7.92 -27.19 6.29
N VAL A 319 -7.25 -26.85 5.18
CA VAL A 319 -7.76 -25.93 4.17
C VAL A 319 -8.82 -26.62 3.31
N LYS A 320 -9.94 -25.93 3.11
CA LYS A 320 -11.08 -26.39 2.30
C LYS A 320 -11.56 -25.29 1.36
N ALA A 321 -12.34 -25.67 0.35
CA ALA A 321 -12.93 -24.72 -0.61
C ALA A 321 -13.76 -23.62 0.06
N ASP A 322 -14.36 -23.89 1.21
CA ASP A 322 -15.11 -22.89 1.99
C ASP A 322 -14.24 -21.75 2.53
N ASP A 323 -12.93 -21.94 2.69
CA ASP A 323 -12.02 -20.88 3.13
C ASP A 323 -11.82 -19.79 2.06
N PHE A 324 -12.14 -20.09 0.80
CA PHE A 324 -12.00 -19.21 -0.36
C PHE A 324 -13.35 -18.71 -0.90
N PHE A 325 -14.44 -18.89 -0.14
CA PHE A 325 -15.80 -18.69 -0.62
C PHE A 325 -16.60 -17.75 0.27
N LEU A 326 -17.42 -16.89 -0.34
CA LEU A 326 -18.46 -16.11 0.32
C LEU A 326 -19.77 -16.17 -0.48
N SER A 327 -20.89 -16.40 0.19
CA SER A 327 -22.23 -16.41 -0.43
C SER A 327 -23.05 -15.17 -0.07
N GLY A 328 -24.01 -14.82 -0.92
CA GLY A 328 -25.00 -13.77 -0.64
C GLY A 328 -24.49 -12.35 -0.88
N PHE A 329 -23.41 -12.21 -1.66
CA PHE A 329 -22.86 -10.92 -2.07
C PHE A 329 -23.78 -10.20 -3.08
N ASP A 330 -24.74 -10.91 -3.67
CA ASP A 330 -25.82 -10.35 -4.50
C ASP A 330 -26.93 -9.66 -3.69
N LYS A 331 -26.95 -9.82 -2.36
CA LYS A 331 -27.99 -9.21 -1.52
C LYS A 331 -27.68 -7.74 -1.23
N PRO A 332 -28.65 -6.82 -1.39
CA PRO A 332 -28.44 -5.43 -1.05
C PRO A 332 -28.27 -5.26 0.47
N SER A 333 -27.33 -4.40 0.85
CA SER A 333 -27.14 -3.99 2.24
C SER A 333 -28.16 -2.92 2.65
N ASN A 334 -28.38 -2.77 3.97
CA ASN A 334 -29.34 -1.80 4.48
C ASN A 334 -28.80 -0.37 4.36
N THR A 335 -29.43 0.44 3.51
CA THR A 335 -29.07 1.85 3.28
C THR A 335 -29.93 2.84 4.07
N MET A 336 -30.81 2.39 4.98
CA MET A 336 -31.59 3.25 5.87
C MET A 336 -30.72 3.86 6.97
N ASN A 337 -29.88 4.82 6.59
CA ASN A 337 -29.02 5.60 7.46
C ASN A 337 -28.86 7.02 6.92
N LYS A 338 -28.19 7.89 7.68
CA LYS A 338 -28.08 9.33 7.35
C LYS A 338 -27.41 9.60 5.99
N VAL A 339 -26.48 8.75 5.57
CA VAL A 339 -25.75 8.92 4.31
C VAL A 339 -26.39 8.14 3.15
N GLY A 340 -27.36 7.26 3.43
CA GLY A 340 -28.06 6.50 2.40
C GLY A 340 -27.17 5.47 1.69
N PHE A 341 -26.14 4.96 2.36
CA PHE A 341 -25.10 4.11 1.77
C PHE A 341 -24.65 3.04 2.74
N ASN A 342 -24.29 1.86 2.23
CA ASN A 342 -23.71 0.79 3.02
C ASN A 342 -22.82 -0.13 2.17
N VAL A 343 -21.95 -0.89 2.84
CA VAL A 343 -20.93 -1.73 2.22
C VAL A 343 -21.06 -3.18 2.70
N THR A 344 -21.03 -4.12 1.76
CA THR A 344 -20.85 -5.55 2.05
C THR A 344 -19.41 -5.94 1.73
N ASN A 345 -18.68 -6.41 2.75
CA ASN A 345 -17.26 -6.71 2.67
C ASN A 345 -16.99 -8.16 2.25
N ALA A 346 -16.07 -8.35 1.30
CA ALA A 346 -15.40 -9.62 1.02
C ALA A 346 -13.88 -9.43 1.24
N LEU A 347 -13.52 -9.17 2.49
CA LEU A 347 -12.14 -9.00 2.96
C LEU A 347 -11.62 -10.30 3.59
N VAL A 348 -10.35 -10.33 4.03
CA VAL A 348 -9.74 -11.50 4.70
C VAL A 348 -10.52 -12.03 5.92
N ASN A 349 -11.28 -11.17 6.60
CA ASN A 349 -12.11 -11.58 7.74
C ASN A 349 -13.37 -12.36 7.32
N GLN A 350 -13.84 -12.19 6.08
CA GLN A 350 -14.98 -12.92 5.52
C GLN A 350 -14.53 -14.10 4.65
N ILE A 351 -13.40 -13.96 3.96
CA ILE A 351 -12.77 -14.98 3.14
C ILE A 351 -11.33 -15.17 3.63
N PRO A 352 -11.10 -16.06 4.61
CA PRO A 352 -9.76 -16.29 5.19
C PRO A 352 -8.68 -16.65 4.17
N GLY A 353 -9.08 -17.26 3.04
CA GLY A 353 -8.21 -17.57 1.91
C GLY A 353 -7.60 -16.36 1.20
N LEU A 354 -8.09 -15.13 1.45
CA LEU A 354 -7.48 -13.89 0.92
C LEU A 354 -6.19 -13.48 1.64
N ASN A 355 -5.84 -14.14 2.75
CA ASN A 355 -4.64 -13.80 3.49
C ASN A 355 -3.40 -13.93 2.59
N THR A 356 -2.49 -12.95 2.69
CA THR A 356 -1.29 -12.79 1.83
C THR A 356 -1.53 -12.64 0.33
N LEU A 357 -2.78 -12.58 -0.16
CA LEU A 357 -3.06 -12.55 -1.61
C LEU A 357 -3.14 -11.15 -2.21
N GLY A 358 -3.01 -10.09 -1.42
CA GLY A 358 -2.88 -8.71 -1.92
C GLY A 358 -4.14 -8.15 -2.57
N ILE A 359 -5.31 -8.76 -2.39
CA ILE A 359 -6.57 -8.31 -3.00
C ILE A 359 -7.77 -8.56 -2.10
N SER A 360 -8.80 -7.73 -2.24
CA SER A 360 -10.13 -7.95 -1.68
C SER A 360 -11.22 -7.33 -2.56
N LEU A 361 -12.48 -7.55 -2.19
CA LEU A 361 -13.63 -7.06 -2.94
C LEU A 361 -14.67 -6.46 -1.97
N VAL A 362 -15.40 -5.46 -2.42
CA VAL A 362 -16.55 -4.88 -1.70
C VAL A 362 -17.72 -4.64 -2.64
N ARG A 363 -18.93 -4.80 -2.12
CA ARG A 363 -20.16 -4.36 -2.77
C ARG A 363 -20.65 -3.09 -2.08
N LEU A 364 -21.07 -2.15 -2.89
CA LEU A 364 -21.50 -0.81 -2.51
C LEU A 364 -22.98 -0.66 -2.89
N ASP A 365 -23.86 -0.43 -1.91
CA ASP A 365 -25.28 -0.14 -2.15
C ASP A 365 -25.61 1.30 -1.76
N PHE A 366 -26.26 2.03 -2.67
CA PHE A 366 -26.66 3.42 -2.48
C PHE A 366 -28.18 3.53 -2.61
N ALA A 367 -28.85 4.12 -1.63
CA ALA A 367 -30.20 4.64 -1.80
C ALA A 367 -30.22 5.76 -2.86
N PRO A 368 -31.39 6.18 -3.39
CA PRO A 368 -31.48 7.43 -4.15
C PRO A 368 -30.81 8.56 -3.38
N TYR A 369 -29.93 9.30 -4.05
CA TYR A 369 -29.11 10.36 -3.43
C TYR A 369 -28.14 9.91 -2.34
N GLY A 370 -27.97 8.59 -2.13
CA GLY A 370 -27.03 7.99 -1.19
C GLY A 370 -25.58 8.32 -1.52
N GLU A 371 -24.71 8.41 -0.52
CA GLU A 371 -23.29 8.70 -0.74
C GLU A 371 -22.38 7.86 0.16
N ASN A 372 -21.25 7.45 -0.40
CA ASN A 372 -20.07 7.09 0.36
C ASN A 372 -19.27 8.38 0.57
N PRO A 373 -19.25 8.92 1.81
CA PRO A 373 -18.62 10.21 2.09
C PRO A 373 -17.12 10.22 1.72
N PRO A 374 -16.49 11.41 1.62
CA PRO A 374 -15.05 11.52 1.43
C PRO A 374 -14.28 10.62 2.41
N HIS A 375 -13.47 9.72 1.86
CA HIS A 375 -12.68 8.74 2.60
C HIS A 375 -11.39 8.41 1.85
N THR A 376 -10.52 7.64 2.49
CA THR A 376 -9.29 7.11 1.90
C THR A 376 -9.04 5.67 2.34
N HIS A 377 -8.34 4.92 1.50
CA HIS A 377 -7.81 3.59 1.77
C HIS A 377 -6.29 3.69 1.94
N PRO A 378 -5.75 3.59 3.16
CA PRO A 378 -4.31 3.75 3.40
C PRO A 378 -3.47 2.62 2.81
N ARG A 379 -4.08 1.48 2.46
CA ARG A 379 -3.36 0.28 2.00
C ARG A 379 -3.83 -0.25 0.65
N ALA A 380 -4.78 0.39 -0.04
CA ALA A 380 -5.28 -0.11 -1.31
C ALA A 380 -5.67 0.98 -2.30
N THR A 381 -5.41 0.72 -3.58
CA THR A 381 -6.13 1.29 -4.71
C THR A 381 -7.49 0.61 -4.82
N GLU A 382 -8.52 1.36 -5.21
CA GLU A 382 -9.87 0.85 -5.51
C GLU A 382 -10.15 0.91 -7.03
N ILE A 383 -10.66 -0.17 -7.62
CA ILE A 383 -11.24 -0.18 -8.98
C ILE A 383 -12.73 -0.53 -8.89
N LEU A 384 -13.60 0.42 -9.23
CA LEU A 384 -15.05 0.35 -9.06
C LEU A 384 -15.75 0.12 -10.40
N THR A 385 -16.76 -0.75 -10.42
CA THR A 385 -17.69 -0.95 -11.55
C THR A 385 -19.14 -0.70 -11.12
N VAL A 386 -19.85 0.14 -11.86
CA VAL A 386 -21.28 0.40 -11.62
C VAL A 386 -22.12 -0.72 -12.22
N LEU A 387 -22.89 -1.42 -11.40
CA LEU A 387 -23.82 -2.46 -11.84
C LEU A 387 -25.22 -1.91 -12.14
N GLU A 388 -25.67 -0.92 -11.36
CA GLU A 388 -26.98 -0.30 -11.47
C GLU A 388 -26.92 1.19 -11.05
N GLY A 389 -27.78 2.02 -11.63
CA GLY A 389 -27.90 3.44 -11.30
C GLY A 389 -26.82 4.34 -11.91
N THR A 390 -26.65 5.52 -11.33
CA THR A 390 -25.73 6.57 -11.78
C THR A 390 -24.96 7.14 -10.60
N LEU A 391 -23.63 7.06 -10.63
CA LEU A 391 -22.76 7.57 -9.57
C LEU A 391 -21.94 8.76 -10.06
N TYR A 392 -21.95 9.86 -9.33
CA TYR A 392 -20.92 10.90 -9.43
C TYR A 392 -19.77 10.54 -8.49
N VAL A 393 -18.57 10.41 -9.04
CA VAL A 393 -17.39 10.00 -8.30
C VAL A 393 -16.24 10.98 -8.51
N GLY A 394 -15.29 10.97 -7.58
CA GLY A 394 -14.04 11.68 -7.78
C GLY A 394 -13.02 11.48 -6.67
N PHE A 395 -11.79 11.89 -6.94
CA PHE A 395 -10.68 11.93 -5.99
C PHE A 395 -9.88 13.22 -6.11
N VAL A 396 -9.20 13.61 -5.03
CA VAL A 396 -8.43 14.85 -4.94
C VAL A 396 -6.93 14.51 -4.89
N LEU A 397 -6.15 15.12 -5.78
CA LEU A 397 -4.68 15.02 -5.74
C LEU A 397 -4.09 15.75 -4.52
N SER A 398 -2.85 15.46 -4.16
CA SER A 398 -2.22 16.06 -2.98
C SER A 398 -1.99 17.58 -3.14
N ASN A 399 -1.60 18.24 -2.04
CA ASN A 399 -1.31 19.67 -2.04
C ASN A 399 -0.23 20.05 -3.08
N GLN A 400 0.74 19.17 -3.34
CA GLN A 400 1.79 19.37 -4.33
C GLN A 400 1.23 19.50 -5.75
N ASN A 401 0.04 18.93 -5.99
CA ASN A 401 -0.70 18.97 -7.24
C ASN A 401 -1.97 19.84 -7.11
N ASN A 402 -1.90 20.88 -6.28
CA ASN A 402 -2.90 21.95 -6.16
C ASN A 402 -4.30 21.47 -5.74
N ASN A 403 -4.41 20.37 -4.99
CA ASN A 403 -5.68 19.76 -4.60
C ASN A 403 -6.64 19.57 -5.78
N THR A 404 -6.09 19.19 -6.94
CA THR A 404 -6.89 19.09 -8.17
C THR A 404 -7.91 17.97 -8.03
N LEU A 405 -9.18 18.29 -8.26
CA LEU A 405 -10.29 17.34 -8.21
C LEU A 405 -10.45 16.64 -9.57
N ILE A 406 -10.30 15.32 -9.60
CA ILE A 406 -10.57 14.49 -10.77
C ILE A 406 -11.93 13.83 -10.57
N THR A 407 -12.91 14.14 -11.41
CA THR A 407 -14.30 13.66 -11.25
C THR A 407 -14.90 13.12 -12.54
N LYS A 408 -15.92 12.27 -12.38
CA LYS A 408 -16.71 11.75 -13.48
C LYS A 408 -18.10 11.30 -13.02
N VAL A 409 -19.08 11.37 -13.92
CA VAL A 409 -20.38 10.69 -13.76
C VAL A 409 -20.26 9.32 -14.44
N LEU A 410 -20.54 8.27 -13.68
CA LEU A 410 -20.54 6.88 -14.09
C LEU A 410 -21.98 6.37 -14.20
N ASN A 411 -22.26 5.61 -15.25
CA ASN A 411 -23.50 4.88 -15.44
C ASN A 411 -23.23 3.38 -15.34
N LYS A 412 -24.28 2.56 -15.32
CA LYS A 412 -24.16 1.10 -15.44
C LYS A 412 -23.15 0.70 -16.52
N GLY A 413 -22.21 -0.18 -16.16
CA GLY A 413 -21.16 -0.67 -17.03
C GLY A 413 -19.91 0.20 -17.12
N ASP A 414 -19.89 1.35 -16.44
CA ASP A 414 -18.70 2.18 -16.34
C ASP A 414 -17.80 1.70 -15.20
N VAL A 415 -16.49 1.79 -15.44
CA VAL A 415 -15.41 1.43 -14.51
C VAL A 415 -14.59 2.68 -14.20
N PHE A 416 -14.22 2.89 -12.93
CA PHE A 416 -13.38 4.00 -12.49
C PHE A 416 -12.37 3.59 -11.42
N VAL A 417 -11.21 4.24 -11.37
CA VAL A 417 -10.09 3.88 -10.49
C VAL A 417 -9.79 5.01 -9.50
N PHE A 418 -9.63 4.66 -8.22
CA PHE A 418 -9.22 5.57 -7.14
C PHE A 418 -7.84 5.15 -6.60
N PRO A 419 -6.79 5.97 -6.78
CA PRO A 419 -5.45 5.65 -6.30
C PRO A 419 -5.36 5.55 -4.77
N ILE A 420 -4.49 4.65 -4.30
CA ILE A 420 -4.19 4.45 -2.88
C ILE A 420 -3.89 5.76 -2.13
N GLY A 421 -4.44 5.90 -0.93
CA GLY A 421 -4.17 7.02 -0.04
C GLY A 421 -4.83 8.36 -0.41
N LEU A 422 -5.38 8.53 -1.62
CA LEU A 422 -6.06 9.77 -2.01
C LEU A 422 -7.48 9.86 -1.45
N ILE A 423 -7.89 11.08 -1.07
CA ILE A 423 -9.26 11.35 -0.61
C ILE A 423 -10.20 11.23 -1.81
N HIS A 424 -11.20 10.36 -1.73
CA HIS A 424 -12.18 10.14 -2.78
C HIS A 424 -13.59 9.89 -2.22
N PHE A 425 -14.59 9.96 -3.10
CA PHE A 425 -16.00 9.80 -2.76
C PHE A 425 -16.77 9.16 -3.91
N GLN A 426 -17.94 8.60 -3.58
CA GLN A 426 -18.93 8.14 -4.56
C GLN A 426 -20.33 8.58 -4.10
N ALA A 427 -21.08 9.25 -4.96
CA ALA A 427 -22.42 9.74 -4.67
C ALA A 427 -23.40 9.29 -5.75
N ASN A 428 -24.49 8.64 -5.35
CA ASN A 428 -25.60 8.38 -6.26
C ASN A 428 -26.33 9.70 -6.53
N ILE A 429 -26.33 10.15 -7.78
CA ILE A 429 -27.04 11.37 -8.20
C ILE A 429 -28.39 11.07 -8.85
N GLY A 430 -28.74 9.78 -8.97
CA GLY A 430 -29.98 9.32 -9.56
C GLY A 430 -31.16 9.27 -8.58
N HIS A 431 -32.36 9.21 -9.14
CA HIS A 431 -33.62 9.03 -8.41
C HIS A 431 -33.90 7.57 -8.02
N THR A 432 -33.09 6.63 -8.52
CA THR A 432 -33.18 5.20 -8.20
C THR A 432 -31.98 4.78 -7.35
N PRO A 433 -32.07 3.66 -6.60
CA PRO A 433 -30.89 3.06 -5.99
C PRO A 433 -29.78 2.81 -7.02
N ALA A 434 -28.54 2.82 -6.55
CA ALA A 434 -27.37 2.46 -7.35
C ALA A 434 -26.59 1.35 -6.63
N VAL A 435 -25.96 0.48 -7.41
CA VAL A 435 -25.16 -0.65 -6.92
C VAL A 435 -23.84 -0.65 -7.67
N ALA A 436 -22.74 -0.83 -6.95
CA ALA A 436 -21.41 -1.00 -7.52
C ALA A 436 -20.63 -2.12 -6.83
N ILE A 437 -19.64 -2.67 -7.52
CA ILE A 437 -18.66 -3.59 -6.95
C ILE A 437 -17.28 -2.98 -7.15
N SER A 438 -16.43 -3.06 -6.13
CA SER A 438 -15.05 -2.58 -6.19
C SER A 438 -14.04 -3.64 -5.77
N GLY A 439 -12.99 -3.80 -6.58
CA GLY A 439 -11.78 -4.53 -6.22
C GLY A 439 -10.79 -3.60 -5.52
N LEU A 440 -10.09 -4.11 -4.52
CA LEU A 440 -9.13 -3.36 -3.70
C LEU A 440 -7.78 -4.06 -3.71
N SER A 441 -6.69 -3.34 -3.98
CA SER A 441 -5.32 -3.88 -4.09
C SER A 441 -4.68 -4.26 -2.75
N SER A 442 -5.49 -4.73 -1.79
CA SER A 442 -5.05 -5.28 -0.51
C SER A 442 -6.15 -6.16 0.06
N GLN A 443 -5.75 -7.26 0.72
CA GLN A 443 -6.65 -8.13 1.49
C GLN A 443 -7.28 -7.45 2.71
N ASN A 444 -6.68 -6.33 3.17
CA ASN A 444 -7.22 -5.49 4.21
C ASN A 444 -6.93 -4.01 3.88
N PRO A 445 -7.76 -3.34 3.07
CA PRO A 445 -7.47 -2.01 2.54
C PRO A 445 -7.42 -0.91 3.62
N GLY A 446 -8.13 -1.12 4.74
CA GLY A 446 -8.40 -0.07 5.73
C GLY A 446 -9.31 1.02 5.17
N VAL A 447 -10.09 1.69 6.01
CA VAL A 447 -10.95 2.81 5.59
C VAL A 447 -10.82 3.92 6.60
N ILE A 448 -10.62 5.15 6.12
CA ILE A 448 -10.61 6.36 6.93
C ILE A 448 -11.65 7.31 6.37
N THR A 449 -12.81 7.42 7.01
CA THR A 449 -13.84 8.40 6.62
C THR A 449 -13.46 9.76 7.19
N ILE A 450 -13.31 10.76 6.33
CA ILE A 450 -12.69 12.03 6.71
C ILE A 450 -13.48 12.74 7.82
N ALA A 451 -14.79 12.88 7.65
CA ALA A 451 -15.64 13.56 8.64
C ALA A 451 -15.63 12.83 10.00
N ASN A 452 -15.77 11.50 9.99
CA ASN A 452 -15.77 10.70 11.21
C ASN A 452 -14.41 10.73 11.92
N SER A 453 -13.30 10.68 11.19
CA SER A 453 -11.95 10.69 11.78
C SER A 453 -11.57 12.07 12.33
N VAL A 454 -11.98 13.15 11.67
CA VAL A 454 -11.64 14.51 12.12
C VAL A 454 -12.59 15.00 13.23
N PHE A 455 -13.91 14.89 13.03
CA PHE A 455 -14.91 15.46 13.94
C PHE A 455 -15.51 14.43 14.93
N GLY A 456 -15.34 13.13 14.67
CA GLY A 456 -15.85 12.03 15.48
C GLY A 456 -14.79 11.13 16.14
N SER A 457 -13.50 11.52 16.12
CA SER A 457 -12.40 10.79 16.76
C SER A 457 -12.59 10.63 18.26
N LYS A 458 -12.03 9.59 18.90
CA LYS A 458 -12.19 9.36 20.35
C LYS A 458 -10.83 9.23 21.05
N PRO A 459 -10.49 10.11 22.02
CA PRO A 459 -11.18 11.35 22.41
C PRO A 459 -11.24 12.39 21.26
N PRO A 460 -12.10 13.44 21.34
CA PRO A 460 -12.20 14.42 20.26
C PRO A 460 -10.89 15.19 20.10
N ILE A 461 -10.55 15.53 18.85
CA ILE A 461 -9.52 16.55 18.58
C ILE A 461 -10.03 17.88 19.17
N SER A 462 -9.12 18.68 19.75
CA SER A 462 -9.47 19.99 20.32
C SER A 462 -10.19 20.87 19.30
N ASP A 463 -11.30 21.45 19.73
CA ASP A 463 -12.09 22.43 18.99
C ASP A 463 -11.25 23.66 18.60
N ASP A 464 -10.30 24.09 19.43
CA ASP A 464 -9.35 25.16 19.11
C ASP A 464 -8.50 24.82 17.89
N ILE A 465 -8.01 23.58 17.82
CA ILE A 465 -7.18 23.09 16.71
C ILE A 465 -8.02 23.00 15.45
N LEU A 466 -9.21 22.41 15.54
CA LEU A 466 -10.10 22.29 14.39
C LEU A 466 -10.61 23.67 13.92
N ALA A 467 -10.90 24.60 14.83
CA ALA A 467 -11.36 25.95 14.50
C ALA A 467 -10.31 26.69 13.68
N LYS A 468 -9.04 26.56 14.08
CA LYS A 468 -7.94 27.16 13.37
C LYS A 468 -7.65 26.45 12.04
N ALA A 469 -7.72 25.12 12.00
CA ALA A 469 -7.45 24.31 10.82
C ALA A 469 -8.47 24.56 9.70
N PHE A 470 -9.76 24.61 10.08
CA PHE A 470 -10.87 24.87 9.16
C PHE A 470 -11.17 26.37 9.01
N GLN A 471 -10.43 27.24 9.71
CA GLN A 471 -10.59 28.70 9.71
C GLN A 471 -12.02 29.14 10.05
N MET A 472 -12.59 28.54 11.09
CA MET A 472 -13.96 28.75 11.53
C MET A 472 -14.04 29.19 12.99
N ASP A 473 -15.20 29.72 13.36
CA ASP A 473 -15.53 29.92 14.77
C ASP A 473 -15.67 28.57 15.48
N LYS A 474 -15.21 28.50 16.74
CA LYS A 474 -15.34 27.31 17.59
C LYS A 474 -16.78 26.79 17.66
N LYS A 475 -17.79 27.67 17.67
CA LYS A 475 -19.20 27.26 17.67
C LYS A 475 -19.59 26.41 16.46
N VAL A 476 -18.99 26.65 15.31
CA VAL A 476 -19.23 25.84 14.11
C VAL A 476 -18.52 24.49 14.23
N ILE A 477 -17.33 24.46 14.80
CA ILE A 477 -16.61 23.21 15.11
C ILE A 477 -17.36 22.40 16.15
N ASP A 478 -17.84 23.01 17.23
CA ASP A 478 -18.66 22.38 18.25
C ASP A 478 -19.93 21.79 17.62
N HIS A 479 -20.53 22.54 16.68
CA HIS A 479 -21.68 22.05 15.93
C HIS A 479 -21.33 20.85 15.04
N LEU A 480 -20.20 20.89 14.32
CA LEU A 480 -19.70 19.80 13.49
C LEU A 480 -19.40 18.56 14.34
N GLN A 481 -18.66 18.70 15.45
CA GLN A 481 -18.40 17.61 16.39
C GLN A 481 -19.71 17.07 16.97
N ALA A 482 -20.65 17.91 17.39
CA ALA A 482 -21.92 17.47 17.94
C ALA A 482 -22.69 16.52 16.99
N GLN A 483 -22.57 16.68 15.66
CA GLN A 483 -23.23 15.76 14.70
C GLN A 483 -22.75 14.31 14.82
N PHE A 484 -21.48 14.09 15.20
CA PHE A 484 -20.86 12.77 15.26
C PHE A 484 -20.84 12.16 16.67
N TRP A 485 -21.14 12.97 17.69
CA TRP A 485 -21.08 12.59 19.11
C TRP A 485 -22.44 12.34 19.77
N GLN A 486 -23.55 12.55 19.05
CA GLN A 486 -24.94 12.54 19.57
C GLN A 486 -25.51 11.18 20.05
N LEU A 487 -24.71 10.12 20.24
CA LEU A 487 -25.21 8.80 20.68
C LEU A 487 -24.60 8.22 21.95
N ILE A 488 -23.80 8.96 22.72
CA ILE A 488 -23.14 8.42 23.92
C ILE A 488 -23.38 9.29 25.14
N PHE A 489 -24.63 9.33 25.61
CA PHE A 489 -24.93 9.76 26.99
C PHE A 489 -25.28 8.57 27.93
N ILE A 490 -25.17 7.32 27.47
CA ILE A 490 -25.55 6.13 28.26
C ILE A 490 -24.38 5.18 28.58
N TYR A 491 -23.19 5.30 27.96
CA TYR A 491 -22.14 4.28 28.12
C TYR A 491 -20.94 4.65 29.03
N THR A 492 -20.93 5.84 29.63
CA THR A 492 -19.75 6.37 30.35
C THR A 492 -19.69 5.98 31.85
N ILE A 493 -20.38 4.90 32.26
CA ILE A 493 -20.29 4.37 33.64
C ILE A 493 -19.79 2.92 33.70
N TYR A 494 -19.72 2.17 32.60
CA TYR A 494 -19.46 0.71 32.68
C TYR A 494 -18.01 0.24 32.49
N LEU A 495 -17.07 1.11 32.08
CA LEU A 495 -15.69 0.71 31.72
C LEU A 495 -14.61 1.31 32.64
N LYS A 496 -14.88 1.37 33.95
CA LYS A 496 -13.89 1.77 34.97
C LYS A 496 -13.44 0.64 35.91
N ILE A 497 -13.72 -0.61 35.56
CA ILE A 497 -13.22 -1.79 36.27
C ILE A 497 -12.64 -2.75 35.22
N MET A 498 -11.33 -2.68 34.99
CA MET A 498 -10.43 -3.76 34.54
C MET A 498 -9.09 -3.12 34.10
N LYS A 499 -8.26 -2.78 35.09
CA LYS A 499 -6.82 -2.59 34.91
C LYS A 499 -6.12 -3.24 36.10
N MET A 500 -5.41 -4.33 35.81
CA MET A 500 -4.33 -5.02 36.54
C MET A 500 -4.35 -6.44 35.96
N VAL A 501 -3.36 -6.95 35.22
CA VAL A 501 -1.94 -7.01 35.52
C VAL A 501 -1.17 -7.11 34.20
N ALA A 502 -0.31 -6.13 33.93
CA ALA A 502 0.69 -6.20 32.87
C ALA A 502 2.01 -5.76 33.50
N HIS A 503 2.78 -6.70 34.04
CA HIS A 503 4.20 -6.57 34.38
C HIS A 503 4.71 -7.98 34.66
N PHE A 504 5.02 -8.77 33.61
CA PHE A 504 6.02 -9.86 33.70
C PHE A 504 6.45 -10.49 32.36
N LEU A 505 5.99 -10.03 31.19
CA LEU A 505 6.31 -10.68 29.90
C LEU A 505 7.06 -9.81 28.88
N VAL A 506 7.86 -8.84 29.34
CA VAL A 506 8.62 -7.93 28.45
C VAL A 506 10.09 -8.34 28.31
N VAL A 507 10.59 -9.28 29.10
CA VAL A 507 12.02 -9.64 29.11
C VAL A 507 12.33 -10.98 28.42
N VAL A 508 11.32 -11.80 28.08
CA VAL A 508 11.51 -13.10 27.40
C VAL A 508 11.29 -13.02 25.87
N LEU A 509 10.65 -11.96 25.37
CA LEU A 509 10.32 -11.79 23.95
C LEU A 509 11.46 -11.22 23.08
N PHE A 510 12.62 -10.90 23.66
CA PHE A 510 13.75 -10.29 22.93
C PHE A 510 14.78 -11.29 22.37
N SER A 511 14.53 -12.60 22.43
CA SER A 511 15.51 -13.62 21.99
C SER A 511 15.02 -14.63 20.96
N ILE A 512 13.91 -14.37 20.25
CA ILE A 512 13.50 -15.13 19.05
C ILE A 512 13.17 -14.13 17.94
N ALA A 513 14.17 -13.34 17.56
CA ALA A 513 14.16 -12.52 16.36
C ALA A 513 15.25 -13.05 15.42
N SER A 514 14.89 -14.02 14.58
CA SER A 514 15.66 -14.37 13.39
C SER A 514 14.84 -15.28 12.49
N SER A 515 14.00 -14.68 11.64
CA SER A 515 13.79 -15.04 10.22
C SER A 515 12.42 -14.56 9.75
N LEU A 516 12.27 -13.30 9.34
CA LEU A 516 11.18 -12.90 8.45
C LEU A 516 11.67 -11.80 7.51
N VAL A 517 11.56 -12.10 6.22
CA VAL A 517 11.92 -11.29 5.05
C VAL A 517 10.70 -10.45 4.67
N HIS A 518 10.89 -9.17 4.36
CA HIS A 518 9.91 -8.38 3.61
C HIS A 518 10.62 -7.51 2.58
N ALA A 519 10.30 -7.73 1.31
CA ALA A 519 10.48 -6.74 0.26
C ALA A 519 9.35 -5.72 0.37
N TYR A 520 9.67 -4.45 0.15
CA TYR A 520 8.70 -3.38 -0.03
C TYR A 520 8.94 -2.82 -1.44
N ASP A 521 7.92 -2.77 -2.28
CA ASP A 521 8.00 -2.00 -3.52
C ASP A 521 8.24 -0.53 -3.16
N PRO A 522 9.14 0.20 -3.84
CA PRO A 522 9.40 1.59 -3.51
C PRO A 522 8.09 2.39 -3.53
N SER A 523 7.81 3.12 -2.43
CA SER A 523 6.61 3.97 -2.36
C SER A 523 6.56 4.86 -3.60
N PRO A 524 5.41 4.97 -4.29
CA PRO A 524 5.36 5.69 -5.55
C PRO A 524 5.77 7.14 -5.35
N LEU A 525 6.71 7.74 -6.09
CA LEU A 525 7.23 9.08 -5.74
C LEU A 525 6.33 10.25 -6.19
N GLN A 526 5.20 9.93 -6.80
CA GLN A 526 4.20 10.85 -7.33
C GLN A 526 2.80 10.31 -7.01
N ASP A 527 1.79 11.19 -6.96
CA ASP A 527 0.41 10.82 -6.58
C ASP A 527 -0.22 9.79 -7.53
N ILE A 528 0.11 9.88 -8.81
CA ILE A 528 -0.40 9.02 -9.89
C ILE A 528 0.64 8.86 -10.99
N CYS A 529 0.68 7.71 -11.65
CA CYS A 529 1.48 7.45 -12.85
C CYS A 529 0.56 6.90 -13.95
N VAL A 530 0.01 7.76 -14.81
CA VAL A 530 -0.81 7.30 -15.95
C VAL A 530 0.12 6.78 -17.06
N ALA A 531 -0.09 5.57 -17.56
CA ALA A 531 0.72 5.00 -18.63
C ALA A 531 0.72 5.87 -19.89
N ASP A 532 1.91 6.20 -20.40
CA ASP A 532 2.07 6.67 -21.77
C ASP A 532 2.19 5.48 -22.72
N LEU A 533 1.06 5.02 -23.25
CA LEU A 533 0.98 3.90 -24.18
C LEU A 533 1.63 4.19 -25.55
N LYS A 534 2.04 5.44 -25.82
CA LYS A 534 2.73 5.83 -27.08
C LYS A 534 4.24 5.84 -26.95
N SER A 535 4.76 5.81 -25.73
CA SER A 535 6.20 5.82 -25.50
C SER A 535 6.81 4.49 -25.93
N GLU A 536 7.94 4.55 -26.65
CA GLU A 536 8.75 3.37 -27.00
C GLU A 536 9.63 2.91 -25.82
N VAL A 537 9.70 3.70 -24.74
CA VAL A 537 10.48 3.39 -23.54
C VAL A 537 9.65 2.53 -22.58
N ILE A 538 10.15 1.33 -22.27
CA ILE A 538 9.54 0.35 -21.36
C ILE A 538 10.43 0.19 -20.12
N VAL A 539 9.85 0.27 -18.92
CA VAL A 539 10.54 0.22 -17.62
C VAL A 539 9.83 -0.73 -16.65
N ASN A 540 9.89 -2.05 -16.94
CA ASN A 540 9.09 -3.08 -16.24
C ASN A 540 7.59 -2.70 -16.14
N GLY A 541 7.07 -2.13 -17.23
CA GLY A 541 5.79 -1.43 -17.27
C GLY A 541 5.86 -0.23 -18.21
N PHE A 542 4.92 0.71 -18.07
CA PHE A 542 4.87 1.93 -18.89
C PHE A 542 5.47 3.12 -18.14
N VAL A 543 6.13 4.03 -18.86
CA VAL A 543 6.51 5.35 -18.33
C VAL A 543 5.26 6.20 -18.05
N CYS A 544 5.39 7.22 -17.19
CA CYS A 544 4.27 8.06 -16.78
C CYS A 544 4.07 9.26 -17.71
N LYS A 545 2.82 9.58 -18.05
CA LYS A 545 2.45 10.88 -18.63
C LYS A 545 2.75 12.02 -17.66
N ALA A 546 2.99 13.22 -18.19
CA ALA A 546 3.07 14.43 -17.37
C ALA A 546 1.74 14.71 -16.65
N ILE A 547 1.79 15.04 -15.35
CA ILE A 547 0.58 15.23 -14.51
C ILE A 547 -0.42 16.23 -15.12
N LYS A 548 0.06 17.32 -15.73
CA LYS A 548 -0.79 18.34 -16.39
C LYS A 548 -1.64 17.81 -17.55
N GLU A 549 -1.28 16.65 -18.12
CA GLU A 549 -1.98 16.04 -19.26
C GLU A 549 -3.00 15.00 -18.81
N VAL A 550 -2.96 14.61 -17.54
CA VAL A 550 -3.85 13.62 -16.95
C VAL A 550 -5.27 14.17 -16.84
N LYS A 551 -6.24 13.35 -17.24
CA LYS A 551 -7.67 13.65 -17.23
C LYS A 551 -8.45 12.51 -16.61
N ALA A 552 -9.68 12.77 -16.18
CA ALA A 552 -10.59 11.74 -15.65
C ALA A 552 -10.79 10.56 -16.63
N ASN A 553 -10.66 10.79 -17.94
CA ASN A 553 -10.77 9.73 -18.95
C ASN A 553 -9.60 8.74 -18.93
N ASP A 554 -8.46 9.07 -18.33
CA ASP A 554 -7.35 8.12 -18.18
C ASP A 554 -7.65 7.02 -17.14
N PHE A 555 -8.63 7.25 -16.26
CA PHE A 555 -9.05 6.33 -15.19
C PHE A 555 -10.40 5.66 -15.45
N PHE A 556 -10.91 5.73 -16.69
CA PHE A 556 -12.28 5.36 -17.02
C PHE A 556 -12.37 4.39 -18.19
N LEU A 557 -13.28 3.42 -18.09
CA LEU A 557 -13.72 2.56 -19.19
C LEU A 557 -15.25 2.47 -19.20
N SER A 558 -15.87 2.51 -20.38
CA SER A 558 -17.32 2.35 -20.55
C SER A 558 -17.67 1.08 -21.32
N GLY A 559 -18.89 0.58 -21.14
CA GLY A 559 -19.42 -0.55 -21.89
C GLY A 559 -19.02 -1.92 -21.34
N PHE A 560 -18.54 -1.97 -20.09
CA PHE A 560 -18.23 -3.20 -19.38
C PHE A 560 -19.49 -4.00 -19.00
N ASP A 561 -20.67 -3.38 -19.12
CA ASP A 561 -21.99 -4.03 -19.00
C ASP A 561 -22.38 -4.84 -20.25
N LYS A 562 -21.70 -4.66 -21.38
CA LYS A 562 -22.03 -5.34 -22.63
C LYS A 562 -21.43 -6.75 -22.65
N PRO A 563 -22.21 -7.78 -23.02
CA PRO A 563 -21.68 -9.13 -23.15
C PRO A 563 -20.70 -9.21 -24.31
N SER A 564 -19.61 -9.95 -24.11
CA SER A 564 -18.65 -10.30 -25.15
C SER A 564 -19.16 -11.45 -26.03
N ASN A 565 -18.60 -11.59 -27.24
CA ASN A 565 -19.01 -12.64 -28.17
C ASN A 565 -18.48 -14.01 -27.74
N THR A 566 -19.36 -14.92 -27.35
CA THR A 566 -19.04 -16.29 -26.92
C THR A 566 -19.20 -17.33 -28.03
N MET A 567 -19.47 -16.92 -29.27
CA MET A 567 -19.57 -17.82 -30.44
C MET A 567 -18.18 -18.30 -30.88
N ASN A 568 -17.56 -19.17 -30.07
CA ASN A 568 -16.27 -19.80 -30.32
C ASN A 568 -16.27 -21.23 -29.75
N LYS A 569 -15.20 -21.99 -29.99
CA LYS A 569 -15.11 -23.42 -29.65
C LYS A 569 -15.31 -23.72 -28.16
N VAL A 570 -14.93 -22.80 -27.29
CA VAL A 570 -14.99 -22.99 -25.82
C VAL A 570 -16.21 -22.29 -25.20
N GLY A 571 -16.98 -21.54 -25.99
CA GLY A 571 -18.18 -20.87 -25.49
C GLY A 571 -17.91 -19.77 -24.47
N PHE A 572 -16.72 -19.16 -24.48
CA PHE A 572 -16.27 -18.22 -23.43
C PHE A 572 -15.50 -17.06 -24.02
N ASN A 573 -15.64 -15.87 -23.44
CA ASN A 573 -14.85 -14.70 -23.82
C ASN A 573 -14.69 -13.72 -22.64
N VAL A 574 -13.68 -12.85 -22.74
CA VAL A 574 -13.27 -11.92 -21.69
C VAL A 574 -13.29 -10.49 -22.20
N THR A 575 -13.89 -9.59 -21.43
CA THR A 575 -13.73 -8.14 -21.59
C THR A 575 -12.74 -7.61 -20.56
N ASN A 576 -11.65 -7.01 -21.04
CA ASN A 576 -10.54 -6.56 -20.21
C ASN A 576 -10.68 -5.11 -19.75
N ALA A 577 -10.42 -4.85 -18.47
CA ALA A 577 -10.15 -3.54 -17.90
C ALA A 577 -8.75 -3.53 -17.27
N LEU A 578 -7.73 -3.74 -18.12
CA LEU A 578 -6.31 -3.74 -17.76
C LEU A 578 -5.67 -2.37 -18.05
N VAL A 579 -4.39 -2.18 -17.72
CA VAL A 579 -3.64 -0.94 -17.99
C VAL A 579 -3.70 -0.46 -19.45
N ASN A 580 -3.85 -1.37 -20.41
CA ASN A 580 -3.97 -1.02 -21.83
C ASN A 580 -5.32 -0.38 -22.19
N GLN A 581 -6.37 -0.65 -21.41
CA GLN A 581 -7.70 -0.06 -21.56
C GLN A 581 -7.90 1.14 -20.64
N ILE A 582 -7.33 1.09 -19.43
CA ILE A 582 -7.36 2.15 -18.43
C ILE A 582 -5.91 2.51 -18.07
N PRO A 583 -5.29 3.46 -18.79
CA PRO A 583 -3.89 3.85 -18.57
C PRO A 583 -3.58 4.29 -17.14
N GLY A 584 -4.58 4.79 -16.41
CA GLY A 584 -4.48 5.16 -15.00
C GLY A 584 -4.23 4.00 -14.04
N LEU A 585 -4.37 2.74 -14.47
CA LEU A 585 -4.02 1.56 -13.66
C LEU A 585 -2.51 1.31 -13.55
N ASN A 586 -1.70 2.00 -14.33
CA ASN A 586 -0.26 1.79 -14.32
C ASN A 586 0.32 2.03 -12.92
N THR A 587 1.18 1.12 -12.46
CA THR A 587 1.77 1.07 -11.09
C THR A 587 0.79 0.83 -9.93
N LEU A 588 -0.51 0.63 -10.18
CA LEU A 588 -1.51 0.53 -9.11
C LEU A 588 -1.78 -0.89 -8.60
N GLY A 589 -1.16 -1.92 -9.17
CA GLY A 589 -1.21 -3.28 -8.63
C GLY A 589 -2.57 -3.98 -8.74
N ILE A 590 -3.50 -3.48 -9.58
CA ILE A 590 -4.84 -4.05 -9.71
C ILE A 590 -5.40 -3.91 -11.13
N SER A 591 -6.26 -4.83 -11.53
CA SER A 591 -7.10 -4.73 -12.72
C SER A 591 -8.42 -5.48 -12.55
N LEU A 592 -9.29 -5.39 -13.55
CA LEU A 592 -10.60 -6.04 -13.54
C LEU A 592 -10.89 -6.70 -14.90
N VAL A 593 -11.62 -7.80 -14.89
CA VAL A 593 -12.12 -8.47 -16.10
C VAL A 593 -13.59 -8.86 -15.95
N ARG A 594 -14.32 -8.83 -17.06
CA ARG A 594 -15.66 -9.42 -17.17
C ARG A 594 -15.56 -10.70 -17.97
N LEU A 595 -16.25 -11.72 -17.50
CA LEU A 595 -16.26 -13.07 -18.03
C LEU A 595 -17.67 -13.39 -18.52
N ASP A 596 -17.83 -13.70 -19.80
CA ASP A 596 -19.11 -14.14 -20.37
C ASP A 596 -18.99 -15.59 -20.85
N PHE A 597 -19.93 -16.44 -20.43
CA PHE A 597 -20.00 -17.85 -20.78
C PHE A 597 -21.32 -18.13 -21.50
N ALA A 598 -21.25 -18.78 -22.66
CA ALA A 598 -22.39 -19.45 -23.28
C ALA A 598 -22.88 -20.61 -22.38
N PRO A 599 -24.08 -21.18 -22.60
CA PRO A 599 -24.47 -22.45 -21.97
C PRO A 599 -23.38 -23.49 -22.19
N TYR A 600 -22.92 -24.13 -21.12
CA TYR A 600 -21.81 -25.10 -21.15
C TYR A 600 -20.44 -24.57 -21.61
N GLY A 601 -20.29 -23.24 -21.70
CA GLY A 601 -19.02 -22.62 -22.02
C GLY A 601 -18.01 -22.78 -20.89
N GLU A 602 -16.73 -22.86 -21.24
CA GLU A 602 -15.63 -22.98 -20.29
C GLU A 602 -14.54 -21.94 -20.55
N ASN A 603 -14.02 -21.35 -19.47
CA ASN A 603 -12.69 -20.80 -19.46
C ASN A 603 -11.73 -21.96 -19.18
N PRO A 604 -10.96 -22.43 -20.17
CA PRO A 604 -10.14 -23.63 -20.03
C PRO A 604 -9.10 -23.46 -18.92
N PRO A 605 -8.48 -24.58 -18.45
CA PRO A 605 -7.40 -24.51 -17.49
C PRO A 605 -6.33 -23.49 -17.88
N HIS A 606 -6.10 -22.52 -17.01
CA HIS A 606 -5.15 -21.43 -17.23
C HIS A 606 -4.53 -20.98 -15.90
N THR A 607 -3.55 -20.11 -15.97
CA THR A 607 -2.93 -19.48 -14.81
C THR A 607 -2.60 -18.01 -15.09
N HIS A 608 -2.60 -17.22 -14.03
CA HIS A 608 -2.15 -15.84 -14.03
C HIS A 608 -0.78 -15.78 -13.34
N PRO A 609 0.32 -15.61 -14.09
CA PRO A 609 1.66 -15.64 -13.52
C PRO A 609 1.96 -14.46 -12.59
N ARG A 610 1.15 -13.39 -12.65
CA ARG A 610 1.38 -12.15 -11.90
C ARG A 610 0.20 -11.69 -11.05
N ALA A 611 -0.90 -12.45 -10.96
CA ALA A 611 -2.06 -12.02 -10.19
C ALA A 611 -2.81 -13.18 -9.54
N THR A 612 -3.30 -12.93 -8.32
CA THR A 612 -4.46 -13.60 -7.74
C THR A 612 -5.72 -13.08 -8.42
N GLU A 613 -6.72 -13.94 -8.61
CA GLU A 613 -8.04 -13.59 -9.11
C GLU A 613 -9.09 -13.72 -7.99
N ILE A 614 -9.98 -12.72 -7.82
CA ILE A 614 -11.19 -12.81 -6.99
C ILE A 614 -12.42 -12.61 -7.87
N LEU A 615 -13.24 -13.66 -8.00
CA LEU A 615 -14.36 -13.75 -8.93
C LEU A 615 -15.70 -13.63 -8.22
N THR A 616 -16.64 -12.87 -8.78
CA THR A 616 -18.05 -12.80 -8.36
C THR A 616 -18.96 -13.22 -9.50
N VAL A 617 -19.88 -14.16 -9.25
CA VAL A 617 -20.90 -14.56 -10.22
C VAL A 617 -22.04 -13.56 -10.21
N LEU A 618 -22.31 -12.93 -11.35
CA LEU A 618 -23.44 -12.00 -11.52
C LEU A 618 -24.70 -12.71 -11.99
N GLU A 619 -24.55 -13.70 -12.88
CA GLU A 619 -25.64 -14.47 -13.47
C GLU A 619 -25.18 -15.91 -13.77
N GLY A 620 -26.12 -16.86 -13.72
CA GLY A 620 -25.86 -18.27 -14.02
C GLY A 620 -25.21 -19.06 -12.88
N THR A 621 -24.62 -20.21 -13.24
CA THR A 621 -23.99 -21.15 -12.31
C THR A 621 -22.64 -21.61 -12.88
N LEU A 622 -21.57 -21.42 -12.11
CA LEU A 622 -20.21 -21.79 -12.51
C LEU A 622 -19.68 -22.92 -11.63
N TYR A 623 -19.16 -23.98 -12.23
CA TYR A 623 -18.26 -24.92 -11.56
C TYR A 623 -16.83 -24.40 -11.71
N VAL A 624 -16.16 -24.14 -10.59
CA VAL A 624 -14.81 -23.57 -10.57
C VAL A 624 -13.87 -24.43 -9.75
N GLY A 625 -12.57 -24.30 -10.02
CA GLY A 625 -11.57 -24.86 -9.14
C GLY A 625 -10.15 -24.54 -9.54
N PHE A 626 -9.21 -24.82 -8.63
CA PHE A 626 -7.77 -24.71 -8.84
C PHE A 626 -7.04 -25.92 -8.27
N VAL A 627 -5.84 -26.17 -8.79
CA VAL A 627 -5.01 -27.33 -8.42
C VAL A 627 -3.79 -26.84 -7.66
N LEU A 628 -3.54 -27.40 -6.48
CA LEU A 628 -2.32 -27.16 -5.70
C LEU A 628 -1.10 -27.79 -6.38
N SER A 629 0.11 -27.37 -6.00
CA SER A 629 1.34 -27.88 -6.59
C SER A 629 1.60 -29.35 -6.24
N ASN A 630 2.58 -29.95 -6.93
CA ASN A 630 3.03 -31.32 -6.67
C ASN A 630 3.41 -31.58 -5.20
N GLN A 631 3.91 -30.56 -4.49
CA GLN A 631 4.26 -30.67 -3.07
C GLN A 631 3.02 -30.92 -2.19
N ASN A 632 1.86 -30.54 -2.69
CA ASN A 632 0.54 -30.73 -2.07
C ASN A 632 -0.31 -31.73 -2.86
N ASN A 633 0.34 -32.74 -3.44
CA ASN A 633 -0.28 -33.89 -4.12
C ASN A 633 -1.23 -33.53 -5.28
N ASN A 634 -1.04 -32.39 -5.95
CA ASN A 634 -1.93 -31.95 -7.04
C ASN A 634 -3.41 -31.91 -6.61
N THR A 635 -3.65 -31.54 -5.35
CA THR A 635 -4.99 -31.56 -4.78
C THR A 635 -5.87 -30.52 -5.47
N LEU A 636 -7.03 -30.97 -5.95
CA LEU A 636 -8.04 -30.12 -6.59
C LEU A 636 -8.95 -29.50 -5.53
N ILE A 637 -9.03 -28.17 -5.50
CA ILE A 637 -9.97 -27.40 -4.69
C ILE A 637 -11.06 -26.87 -5.62
N THR A 638 -12.32 -27.28 -5.42
CA THR A 638 -13.44 -26.92 -6.30
C THR A 638 -14.69 -26.50 -5.55
N LYS A 639 -15.54 -25.75 -6.25
CA LYS A 639 -16.87 -25.36 -5.78
C LYS A 639 -17.82 -25.08 -6.94
N VAL A 640 -19.12 -25.29 -6.72
CA VAL A 640 -20.18 -24.77 -7.59
C VAL A 640 -20.62 -23.43 -7.02
N LEU A 641 -20.54 -22.39 -7.84
CA LEU A 641 -20.91 -21.02 -7.54
C LEU A 641 -22.23 -20.67 -8.24
N ASN A 642 -23.11 -20.02 -7.52
CA ASN A 642 -24.34 -19.42 -8.05
C ASN A 642 -24.21 -17.90 -8.06
N LYS A 643 -25.18 -17.23 -8.69
CA LYS A 643 -25.31 -15.77 -8.58
C LYS A 643 -25.10 -15.28 -7.14
N GLY A 644 -24.23 -14.29 -6.97
CA GLY A 644 -23.88 -13.69 -5.68
C GLY A 644 -22.80 -14.41 -4.90
N ASP A 645 -22.28 -15.53 -5.39
CA ASP A 645 -21.15 -16.20 -4.80
C ASP A 645 -19.83 -15.59 -5.27
N VAL A 646 -18.86 -15.53 -4.35
CA VAL A 646 -17.50 -15.04 -4.55
C VAL A 646 -16.51 -16.19 -4.33
N PHE A 647 -15.50 -16.31 -5.18
CA PHE A 647 -14.44 -17.31 -5.06
C PHE A 647 -13.07 -16.75 -5.44
N VAL A 648 -12.00 -17.27 -4.83
CA VAL A 648 -10.63 -16.76 -5.00
C VAL A 648 -9.72 -17.82 -5.60
N PHE A 649 -8.93 -17.43 -6.61
CA PHE A 649 -7.90 -18.25 -7.24
C PHE A 649 -6.51 -17.67 -6.94
N PRO A 650 -5.67 -18.38 -6.18
CA PRO A 650 -4.32 -17.90 -5.85
C PRO A 650 -3.43 -17.73 -7.08
N ILE A 651 -2.54 -16.73 -7.01
CA ILE A 651 -1.54 -16.44 -8.05
C ILE A 651 -0.78 -17.70 -8.49
N GLY A 652 -0.58 -17.85 -9.80
CA GLY A 652 0.26 -18.90 -10.37
C GLY A 652 -0.37 -20.30 -10.39
N LEU A 653 -1.46 -20.57 -9.66
CA LEU A 653 -2.11 -21.89 -9.68
C LEU A 653 -2.95 -22.10 -10.94
N ILE A 654 -2.92 -23.33 -11.46
CA ILE A 654 -3.76 -23.72 -12.59
C ILE A 654 -5.20 -23.80 -12.10
N HIS A 655 -6.09 -23.06 -12.75
CA HIS A 655 -7.50 -23.00 -12.40
C HIS A 655 -8.39 -22.89 -13.63
N PHE A 656 -9.69 -23.08 -13.43
CA PHE A 656 -10.71 -23.06 -14.49
C PHE A 656 -12.04 -22.54 -13.95
N GLN A 657 -12.89 -22.11 -14.89
CA GLN A 657 -14.29 -21.80 -14.63
C GLN A 657 -15.14 -22.39 -15.75
N ALA A 658 -16.17 -23.16 -15.43
CA ALA A 658 -17.06 -23.78 -16.40
C ALA A 658 -18.51 -23.45 -16.07
N ASN A 659 -19.25 -22.93 -17.04
CA ASN A 659 -20.70 -22.79 -16.90
C ASN A 659 -21.34 -24.18 -17.00
N ILE A 660 -21.93 -24.68 -15.92
CA ILE A 660 -22.63 -25.97 -15.92
C ILE A 660 -24.13 -25.84 -16.15
N GLY A 661 -24.61 -24.60 -16.36
CA GLY A 661 -26.00 -24.27 -16.59
C GLY A 661 -26.41 -24.34 -18.06
N HIS A 662 -27.72 -24.45 -18.26
CA HIS A 662 -28.36 -24.41 -19.59
C HIS A 662 -28.55 -23.00 -20.15
N ALA A 663 -28.28 -21.96 -19.35
CA ALA A 663 -28.34 -20.56 -19.72
C ALA A 663 -26.94 -19.94 -19.68
N PRO A 664 -26.71 -18.80 -20.37
CA PRO A 664 -25.46 -18.06 -20.24
C PRO A 664 -25.15 -17.70 -18.78
N ALA A 665 -23.86 -17.58 -18.45
CA ALA A 665 -23.38 -17.12 -17.16
C ALA A 665 -22.48 -15.91 -17.33
N VAL A 666 -22.48 -15.01 -16.34
CA VAL A 666 -21.66 -13.79 -16.33
C VAL A 666 -20.98 -13.66 -14.98
N ALA A 667 -19.69 -13.34 -14.98
CA ALA A 667 -18.92 -13.05 -13.78
C ALA A 667 -18.02 -11.82 -13.97
N ILE A 668 -17.63 -11.20 -12.86
CA ILE A 668 -16.60 -10.15 -12.81
C ILE A 668 -15.50 -10.62 -11.88
N SER A 669 -14.24 -10.41 -12.29
CA SER A 669 -13.05 -10.75 -11.51
C SER A 669 -12.13 -9.55 -11.31
N GLY A 670 -11.71 -9.33 -10.07
CA GLY A 670 -10.58 -8.47 -9.73
C GLY A 670 -9.28 -9.26 -9.76
N LEU A 671 -8.21 -8.65 -10.25
CA LEU A 671 -6.89 -9.27 -10.38
C LEU A 671 -5.84 -8.42 -9.66
N SER A 672 -4.99 -9.03 -8.83
CA SER A 672 -3.97 -8.35 -8.02
C SER A 672 -2.75 -7.87 -8.82
N SER A 673 -2.97 -7.43 -10.06
CA SER A 673 -1.97 -6.81 -10.93
C SER A 673 -2.64 -5.99 -12.01
N GLN A 674 -2.06 -4.85 -12.37
CA GLN A 674 -2.49 -4.04 -13.53
C GLN A 674 -2.28 -4.74 -14.88
N ASN A 675 -1.45 -5.79 -14.90
CA ASN A 675 -1.19 -6.65 -16.05
C ASN A 675 -0.97 -8.09 -15.58
N PRO A 676 -2.02 -8.87 -15.30
CA PRO A 676 -1.93 -10.18 -14.67
C PRO A 676 -1.20 -11.23 -15.54
N GLY A 677 -1.23 -11.06 -16.86
CA GLY A 677 -0.83 -12.10 -17.82
C GLY A 677 -1.79 -13.29 -17.80
N VAL A 678 -1.86 -14.05 -18.88
CA VAL A 678 -2.70 -15.26 -18.96
C VAL A 678 -1.92 -16.34 -19.69
N ILE A 679 -1.86 -17.53 -19.11
CA ILE A 679 -1.29 -18.72 -19.74
C ILE A 679 -2.38 -19.78 -19.79
N THR A 680 -3.04 -19.92 -20.94
CA THR A 680 -3.98 -21.02 -21.18
C THR A 680 -3.20 -22.30 -21.41
N ILE A 681 -3.30 -23.27 -20.50
CA ILE A 681 -2.39 -24.42 -20.42
C ILE A 681 -2.35 -25.20 -21.73
N ALA A 682 -3.51 -25.59 -22.27
CA ALA A 682 -3.56 -26.38 -23.49
C ALA A 682 -2.98 -25.63 -24.70
N ASN A 683 -3.28 -24.34 -24.86
CA ASN A 683 -2.76 -23.52 -25.96
C ASN A 683 -1.25 -23.27 -25.82
N SER A 684 -0.76 -23.05 -24.59
CA SER A 684 0.67 -22.85 -24.34
C SER A 684 1.50 -24.11 -24.53
N VAL A 685 0.94 -25.30 -24.26
CA VAL A 685 1.64 -26.58 -24.42
C VAL A 685 1.55 -27.13 -25.84
N PHE A 686 0.35 -27.12 -26.44
CA PHE A 686 0.09 -27.75 -27.75
C PHE A 686 0.05 -26.75 -28.92
N GLY A 687 -0.12 -25.46 -28.65
CA GLY A 687 -0.20 -24.37 -29.65
C GLY A 687 0.99 -23.40 -29.62
N SER A 688 2.08 -23.72 -28.92
CA SER A 688 3.26 -22.84 -28.80
C SER A 688 3.91 -22.54 -30.16
N LYS A 689 4.39 -21.31 -30.38
CA LYS A 689 5.13 -20.96 -31.61
C LYS A 689 6.59 -20.64 -31.27
N PRO A 690 7.59 -21.46 -31.70
CA PRO A 690 7.48 -22.73 -32.43
C PRO A 690 6.89 -23.89 -31.58
N PRO A 691 6.38 -24.98 -32.20
CA PRO A 691 5.79 -26.10 -31.47
C PRO A 691 6.82 -26.82 -30.59
N ILE A 692 6.40 -27.24 -29.39
CA ILE A 692 7.19 -28.16 -28.55
C ILE A 692 7.29 -29.52 -29.27
N SER A 693 8.46 -30.16 -29.20
CA SER A 693 8.71 -31.46 -29.81
C SER A 693 7.68 -32.50 -29.37
N ASP A 694 7.13 -33.20 -30.36
CA ASP A 694 6.24 -34.36 -30.20
C ASP A 694 6.86 -35.46 -29.33
N ASP A 695 8.16 -35.73 -29.46
CA ASP A 695 8.91 -36.66 -28.60
C ASP A 695 8.90 -36.24 -27.13
N ILE A 696 9.05 -34.95 -26.85
CA ILE A 696 9.06 -34.41 -25.48
C ILE A 696 7.67 -34.52 -24.89
N LEU A 697 6.64 -34.08 -25.63
CA LEU A 697 5.26 -34.14 -25.16
C LEU A 697 4.76 -35.58 -25.02
N ALA A 698 5.09 -36.48 -25.95
CA ALA A 698 4.72 -37.89 -25.87
C ALA A 698 5.27 -38.54 -24.60
N LYS A 699 6.54 -38.25 -24.24
CA LYS A 699 7.13 -38.71 -22.99
C LYS A 699 6.52 -38.04 -21.75
N ALA A 700 6.30 -36.73 -21.79
CA ALA A 700 5.77 -35.97 -20.66
C ALA A 700 4.33 -36.38 -20.31
N PHE A 701 3.49 -36.60 -21.32
CA PHE A 701 2.10 -37.00 -21.15
C PHE A 701 1.91 -38.53 -21.17
N GLN A 702 2.96 -39.30 -21.41
CA GLN A 702 2.96 -40.77 -21.46
C GLN A 702 1.97 -41.33 -22.49
N VAL A 703 1.96 -40.73 -23.68
CA VAL A 703 1.08 -41.10 -24.80
C VAL A 703 1.90 -41.25 -26.09
N ASP A 704 1.32 -41.89 -27.10
CA ASP A 704 1.95 -41.97 -28.42
C ASP A 704 2.01 -40.61 -29.12
N LYS A 705 3.03 -40.42 -29.97
CA LYS A 705 3.19 -39.23 -30.82
C LYS A 705 1.94 -38.88 -31.62
N LYS A 706 1.21 -39.88 -32.13
CA LYS A 706 -0.03 -39.65 -32.89
C LYS A 706 -1.09 -38.90 -32.07
N VAL A 707 -1.14 -39.14 -30.74
CA VAL A 707 -2.02 -38.40 -29.85
C VAL A 707 -1.55 -36.96 -29.71
N ILE A 708 -0.25 -36.74 -29.58
CA ILE A 708 0.33 -35.38 -29.55
C ILE A 708 0.09 -34.64 -30.85
N ASP A 709 0.33 -35.26 -32.00
CA ASP A 709 0.07 -34.67 -33.32
C ASP A 709 -1.40 -34.27 -33.45
N HIS A 710 -2.31 -35.12 -32.97
CA HIS A 710 -3.73 -34.83 -32.95
C HIS A 710 -4.08 -33.64 -32.05
N LEU A 711 -3.52 -33.59 -30.83
CA LEU A 711 -3.73 -32.51 -29.86
C LEU A 711 -3.18 -31.20 -30.39
N GLN A 712 -1.95 -31.20 -30.92
CA GLN A 712 -1.36 -30.03 -31.55
C GLN A 712 -2.27 -29.56 -32.69
N ALA A 713 -2.66 -30.43 -33.62
CA ALA A 713 -3.51 -30.05 -34.75
C ALA A 713 -4.79 -29.29 -34.34
N GLN A 714 -5.37 -29.54 -33.16
CA GLN A 714 -6.55 -28.77 -32.69
C GLN A 714 -6.30 -27.26 -32.56
N PHE A 715 -5.06 -26.83 -32.34
CA PHE A 715 -4.64 -25.44 -32.14
C PHE A 715 -4.04 -24.78 -33.39
N TRP A 716 -3.57 -25.57 -34.37
CA TRP A 716 -2.90 -25.06 -35.58
C TRP A 716 -3.79 -24.97 -36.81
N VAL A 717 -5.02 -25.50 -36.76
CA VAL A 717 -5.90 -25.60 -37.94
C VAL A 717 -6.46 -24.24 -38.43
N ASN A 718 -6.23 -23.12 -37.71
CA ASN A 718 -6.60 -21.77 -38.16
C ASN A 718 -5.51 -20.70 -37.85
N ALA A 719 -4.23 -21.07 -37.86
CA ALA A 719 -3.11 -20.12 -37.67
C ALA A 719 -2.75 -19.36 -38.95
#